data_AF-A0A9F7RNY8-F1
#
_entry.id   AF-A0A9F7RNY8-F1
#
_cell.length_a   1.000
_cell.length_b   1.000
_cell.length_c   1.000
_cell.angle_alpha   90.00
_cell.angle_beta   90.00
_cell.angle_gamma   90.00
#
_symmetry.space_group_name_H-M   'P 1'
#
loop_
_entity.id
_entity.type
_entity.pdbx_description
1 polymer ?
#
loop_
_entity_poly.entity_id
_entity_poly.type
_entity_poly.pdbx_seq_one_letter_code
_entity_poly.pdbx_strand_id
1 'polypeptide(L)'
;MKLFIYSVANTGVRAVSMSQEMRGYKLCRWKLALVAMGVLCTGGFLLLLLYWLPEWCVKGTCTRTTIRDAQVVLLQSTDEFKRWFLAKVRVMLAPGKDPYSSLDSESTTHMANGHTPHPSDASAKGFIRKYAEYQPVQIRYFTLHSAKYYWNEAVQNYEVLTGLEDLEPRCSSIHSEHSDGLNRNQQEYRRLFFGVNEISVKVPSLFKLLIKEVLNPFYIFQLFSIILWCSDEYYYYAMAIMLMSIISIATSLYTIRKQYITLHDMVATHSTVRVSVCRTNNEIEEALSTDLVPGDVMVIPSNGTIMPCDAVLISGTCIVNESMLTGESVPVTKTNLPNPQHGDRGSDGDKVYDMEEHKKHTLFCGTHIIQTRFYSGELVKAVVVRTGFSTAKGQLIRSILYPKPTDFKLYRDAYMFLLCLVGVAGVGFIYSIVLSIMNEVPAKTIIIESLDIITITVPPALPAAMTAGIVYAQRRLKKLGIFCISPQRINICGQLNLICFDKTGTLTEDGLDMWGVQRVENSRFHHSEENAYKESLVKSHFVACMATCHSLTKIEGQLSGDPLDLKMFEATGWILEEATEEETSLHERIMPTVVRPPKQLLPEPVMSPEQDMELYELSASYEIGIVRQFPFSSALQRMSVVARLLGEKRMDAYLKGAPEVVTSLCKKETVPQDFAEVLENYTKQGFRVIALAHRRLESKLTWHKVQNINRNHIETNMEFLGLIVMQNKLKPETPGVLEVLRQANIRTVMVTGDNILTAISVARDCGMILPEDRVIIADALSPRDGQVARINWRYADNPNKHSSKPEEVEIGVEDGPEELRSVEKYHFAMSGKSFAVITEHFQDLLQKLVLHGTVFARMSPDQKTQLVEALQSVDYYVGMCGDGANDCGALKRAHGGISLSELEASVASPFTSRTPNISCVPSLIREGRAALITSFCVFKFMALYSIIQYLSVTLLYYILSNLGDFQFLFIDMAIILVVVFTMSLNPAWNVLVSQRPPSGLISGPLLFSVLTQILICLGFQTFTFLLVRNQDWYEIWSPESDACNTSSYSNLSQNSSEIDDHNIQNYENTSLFYVSSFQYLIVAIVFSKGKPFRQPSYKNWPFMVSVVSLYIFLLVIMLFPISDIDDALQIVCVPFNWRITVLIIVLVNAAVSVFVEEGGDLCTSRFFSWLCCQRRKVPKARYMHLAQELSVDPDWPPKPKTTTEAKPPPQSENGSYQIMAAS
;
A
#
# COMPACT_ATOMS: atom_id res chain seq x y z
N MET A 1 -29.76 5.80 -15.74
CA MET A 1 -28.47 6.17 -15.09
C MET A 1 -28.20 7.68 -15.24
N LYS A 2 -29.17 8.56 -14.91
CA LYS A 2 -29.04 10.03 -15.10
C LYS A 2 -29.74 10.89 -14.02
N LEU A 3 -30.08 10.32 -12.86
CA LEU A 3 -30.80 11.03 -11.78
C LEU A 3 -29.98 11.23 -10.50
N PHE A 4 -28.66 11.04 -10.54
CA PHE A 4 -27.80 10.98 -9.35
C PHE A 4 -26.80 12.15 -9.20
N ILE A 5 -26.86 13.19 -10.03
CA ILE A 5 -25.75 14.18 -10.11
C ILE A 5 -26.05 15.53 -9.41
N TYR A 6 -27.29 15.82 -9.01
CA TYR A 6 -27.62 17.18 -8.49
C TYR A 6 -27.51 17.40 -6.96
N SER A 7 -26.93 16.48 -6.18
CA SER A 7 -26.79 16.63 -4.71
C SER A 7 -25.35 16.56 -4.18
N VAL A 8 -24.32 16.58 -5.05
CA VAL A 8 -22.92 16.35 -4.64
C VAL A 8 -22.10 17.66 -4.51
N ALA A 9 -22.69 18.84 -4.71
CA ALA A 9 -21.93 20.09 -4.78
C ALA A 9 -21.68 20.82 -3.43
N ASN A 10 -22.05 20.25 -2.28
CA ASN A 10 -21.74 20.89 -0.99
C ASN A 10 -21.71 19.84 0.13
N THR A 11 -20.57 19.19 0.34
CA THR A 11 -20.15 18.58 1.61
C THR A 11 -18.68 18.20 1.46
N GLY A 12 -17.84 18.78 2.32
CA GLY A 12 -16.42 18.44 2.40
C GLY A 12 -16.22 16.95 2.69
N VAL A 13 -15.29 16.36 1.96
CA VAL A 13 -14.41 15.25 2.34
C VAL A 13 -14.90 14.38 3.52
N ARG A 14 -15.93 13.55 3.28
CA ARG A 14 -16.13 12.35 4.10
C ARG A 14 -15.23 11.24 3.56
N ALA A 15 -14.21 10.92 4.35
CA ALA A 15 -13.23 9.86 4.12
C ALA A 15 -13.84 8.66 3.40
N VAL A 16 -13.20 8.27 2.28
CA VAL A 16 -13.38 7.08 1.43
C VAL A 16 -14.17 5.96 2.13
N SER A 17 -15.48 6.13 2.21
CA SER A 17 -16.39 5.02 2.40
C SER A 17 -16.41 4.34 1.05
N MET A 18 -16.10 3.04 1.02
CA MET A 18 -16.33 2.25 -0.18
C MET A 18 -17.78 2.55 -0.59
N SER A 19 -17.99 3.21 -1.72
CA SER A 19 -19.32 3.23 -2.32
C SER A 19 -19.68 1.76 -2.47
N GLN A 20 -20.74 1.31 -1.81
CA GLN A 20 -21.10 -0.09 -1.76
C GLN A 20 -22.55 -0.19 -2.19
N GLU A 21 -22.82 -1.00 -3.22
CA GLU A 21 -24.20 -1.34 -3.51
C GLU A 21 -24.71 -2.26 -2.41
N MET A 22 -25.70 -1.77 -1.67
CA MET A 22 -26.31 -2.52 -0.56
C MET A 22 -27.63 -3.15 -1.00
N ARG A 23 -27.81 -4.44 -0.68
CA ARG A 23 -29.04 -5.19 -0.98
C ARG A 23 -29.57 -5.89 0.27
N GLY A 24 -30.84 -5.67 0.58
CA GLY A 24 -31.52 -6.24 1.74
C GLY A 24 -32.17 -7.61 1.48
N TYR A 25 -32.05 -8.52 2.46
CA TYR A 25 -32.59 -9.88 2.39
C TYR A 25 -33.24 -10.31 3.72
N LYS A 26 -34.28 -11.14 3.62
CA LYS A 26 -35.00 -11.75 4.75
C LYS A 26 -34.88 -13.27 4.67
N LEU A 27 -34.64 -13.93 5.81
CA LEU A 27 -34.55 -15.39 5.87
C LEU A 27 -35.90 -16.03 5.52
N CYS A 28 -35.88 -17.01 4.62
CA CYS A 28 -37.07 -17.71 4.18
C CYS A 28 -37.01 -19.17 4.68
N ARG A 29 -37.94 -19.55 5.56
CA ARG A 29 -37.91 -20.86 6.26
C ARG A 29 -37.99 -22.06 5.30
N TRP A 30 -38.82 -21.97 4.25
CA TRP A 30 -38.94 -23.07 3.28
C TRP A 30 -37.65 -23.25 2.48
N LYS A 31 -37.04 -22.15 2.04
CA LYS A 31 -35.74 -22.14 1.35
C LYS A 31 -34.63 -22.70 2.23
N LEU A 32 -34.62 -22.34 3.51
CA LEU A 32 -33.70 -22.90 4.49
C LEU A 32 -33.90 -24.41 4.65
N ALA A 33 -35.15 -24.89 4.70
CA ALA A 33 -35.46 -26.32 4.75
C ALA A 33 -35.00 -27.04 3.48
N LEU A 34 -35.16 -26.44 2.29
CA LEU A 34 -34.66 -26.99 1.03
C LEU A 34 -33.13 -27.06 1.01
N VAL A 35 -32.45 -26.02 1.48
CA VAL A 35 -30.99 -26.04 1.62
C VAL A 35 -30.56 -27.07 2.65
N ALA A 36 -31.24 -27.20 3.79
CA ALA A 36 -30.93 -28.20 4.80
C ALA A 36 -31.13 -29.63 4.29
N MET A 37 -32.21 -29.87 3.54
CA MET A 37 -32.45 -31.13 2.85
C MET A 37 -31.36 -31.40 1.81
N GLY A 38 -30.99 -30.40 1.01
CA GLY A 38 -29.89 -30.49 0.05
C GLY A 38 -28.54 -30.76 0.73
N VAL A 39 -28.28 -30.17 1.90
CA VAL A 39 -27.08 -30.42 2.72
C VAL A 39 -27.07 -31.87 3.22
N LEU A 40 -28.19 -32.39 3.70
CA LEU A 40 -28.31 -33.79 4.11
C LEU A 40 -28.12 -34.75 2.93
N CYS A 41 -28.79 -34.49 1.80
CA CYS A 41 -28.68 -35.31 0.58
C CYS A 41 -27.28 -35.30 -0.01
N THR A 42 -26.53 -34.20 0.15
CA THR A 42 -25.15 -34.05 -0.37
C THR A 42 -24.08 -34.39 0.67
N GLY A 43 -24.45 -34.91 1.84
CA GLY A 43 -23.49 -35.21 2.91
C GLY A 43 -22.69 -34.00 3.39
N GLY A 44 -23.21 -32.78 3.24
CA GLY A 44 -22.53 -31.53 3.63
C GLY A 44 -21.89 -30.75 2.48
N PHE A 45 -21.73 -31.30 1.27
CA PHE A 45 -21.05 -30.62 0.16
C PHE A 45 -21.73 -29.31 -0.25
N LEU A 46 -23.07 -29.27 -0.24
CA LEU A 46 -23.82 -28.05 -0.55
C LEU A 46 -23.48 -26.90 0.41
N LEU A 47 -23.24 -27.19 1.69
CA LEU A 47 -22.88 -26.16 2.68
C LEU A 47 -21.54 -25.50 2.33
N LEU A 48 -20.62 -26.29 1.78
CA LEU A 48 -19.28 -25.88 1.42
C LEU A 48 -19.29 -24.98 0.17
N LEU A 49 -20.08 -25.36 -0.84
CA LEU A 49 -20.31 -24.53 -2.02
C LEU A 49 -20.96 -23.19 -1.66
N LEU A 50 -21.94 -23.20 -0.75
CA LEU A 50 -22.60 -21.99 -0.26
C LEU A 50 -21.64 -21.12 0.59
N TYR A 51 -20.69 -21.72 1.30
CA TYR A 51 -19.65 -20.97 2.03
C TYR A 51 -18.73 -20.19 1.07
N TRP A 52 -18.32 -20.78 -0.05
CA TRP A 52 -17.48 -20.11 -1.05
C TRP A 52 -18.22 -19.07 -1.89
N LEU A 53 -19.52 -19.27 -2.11
CA LEU A 53 -20.38 -18.38 -2.91
C LEU A 53 -21.44 -17.70 -2.02
N PRO A 54 -21.08 -16.63 -1.29
CA PRO A 54 -22.01 -15.96 -0.37
C PRO A 54 -23.26 -15.40 -1.07
N GLU A 55 -23.16 -14.99 -2.34
CA GLU A 55 -24.31 -14.57 -3.15
C GLU A 55 -25.32 -15.71 -3.35
N TRP A 56 -24.82 -16.91 -3.65
CA TRP A 56 -25.65 -18.11 -3.83
C TRP A 56 -26.24 -18.56 -2.50
N CYS A 57 -25.47 -18.46 -1.40
CA CYS A 57 -25.98 -18.72 -0.06
C CYS A 57 -27.18 -17.82 0.26
N VAL A 58 -27.08 -16.53 -0.03
CA VAL A 58 -28.19 -15.59 0.22
C VAL A 58 -29.36 -15.85 -0.73
N LYS A 59 -29.13 -16.07 -2.03
CA LYS A 59 -30.21 -16.41 -2.99
C LYS A 59 -30.94 -17.71 -2.61
N GLY A 60 -30.18 -18.69 -2.12
CA GLY A 60 -30.64 -20.01 -1.72
C GLY A 60 -31.37 -20.04 -0.38
N THR A 61 -31.00 -19.19 0.59
CA THR A 61 -31.59 -19.19 1.95
C THR A 61 -32.56 -18.03 2.22
N CYS A 62 -32.47 -16.95 1.43
CA CYS A 62 -33.19 -15.71 1.69
C CYS A 62 -34.05 -15.25 0.49
N THR A 63 -34.96 -14.32 0.74
CA THR A 63 -35.72 -13.58 -0.27
C THR A 63 -35.35 -12.09 -0.21
N ARG A 64 -35.37 -11.43 -1.37
CA ARG A 64 -35.03 -9.99 -1.45
C ARG A 64 -36.11 -9.17 -0.75
N THR A 65 -35.70 -8.18 0.01
CA THR A 65 -36.60 -7.25 0.73
C THR A 65 -36.03 -5.84 0.68
N THR A 66 -36.82 -4.86 1.12
CA THR A 66 -36.35 -3.49 1.37
C THR A 66 -35.20 -3.50 2.38
N ILE A 67 -34.26 -2.55 2.25
CA ILE A 67 -33.08 -2.47 3.13
C ILE A 67 -33.51 -2.27 4.59
N ARG A 68 -34.60 -1.53 4.82
CA ARG A 68 -35.21 -1.31 6.14
C ARG A 68 -35.56 -2.61 6.86
N ASP A 69 -36.21 -3.54 6.17
CA ASP A 69 -36.72 -4.79 6.74
C ASP A 69 -35.75 -5.98 6.65
N ALA A 70 -34.55 -5.73 6.14
CA ALA A 70 -33.54 -6.74 5.98
C ALA A 70 -33.08 -7.33 7.33
N GLN A 71 -33.00 -8.65 7.39
CA GLN A 71 -32.33 -9.38 8.48
C GLN A 71 -30.86 -9.62 8.13
N VAL A 72 -30.57 -9.68 6.84
CA VAL A 72 -29.25 -9.93 6.27
C VAL A 72 -29.05 -8.93 5.14
N VAL A 73 -27.88 -8.31 5.12
CA VAL A 73 -27.51 -7.34 4.09
C VAL A 73 -26.32 -7.89 3.32
N LEU A 74 -26.45 -7.84 1.99
CA LEU A 74 -25.40 -8.20 1.06
C LEU A 74 -24.82 -6.92 0.47
N LEU A 75 -23.51 -6.74 0.61
CA LEU A 75 -22.77 -5.55 0.21
C LEU A 75 -21.87 -5.91 -0.97
N GLN A 76 -21.92 -5.13 -2.04
CA GLN A 76 -20.99 -5.25 -3.16
C GLN A 76 -19.95 -4.13 -3.08
N SER A 77 -18.66 -4.47 -3.17
CA SER A 77 -17.62 -3.45 -3.39
C SER A 77 -17.79 -2.81 -4.78
N THR A 78 -17.70 -1.48 -4.88
CA THR A 78 -17.65 -0.79 -6.19
C THR A 78 -16.30 -0.89 -6.91
N ASP A 79 -15.26 -1.38 -6.23
CA ASP A 79 -13.97 -1.68 -6.85
C ASP A 79 -14.14 -2.72 -7.99
N GLU A 80 -13.21 -2.76 -8.95
CA GLU A 80 -13.25 -3.62 -10.16
C GLU A 80 -13.57 -5.11 -9.88
N PHE A 81 -13.24 -5.59 -8.68
CA PHE A 81 -13.46 -6.98 -8.24
C PHE A 81 -14.90 -7.34 -7.90
N LYS A 82 -15.77 -6.35 -7.64
CA LYS A 82 -17.20 -6.56 -7.34
C LYS A 82 -17.47 -7.66 -6.28
N ARG A 83 -16.63 -7.74 -5.23
CA ARG A 83 -16.74 -8.76 -4.17
C ARG A 83 -17.98 -8.56 -3.31
N TRP A 84 -18.56 -9.67 -2.87
CA TRP A 84 -19.73 -9.71 -2.02
C TRP A 84 -19.38 -9.94 -0.55
N PHE A 85 -19.91 -9.12 0.35
CA PHE A 85 -19.78 -9.27 1.79
C PHE A 85 -21.15 -9.47 2.42
N LEU A 86 -21.23 -10.42 3.35
CA LEU A 86 -22.45 -10.74 4.08
C LEU A 86 -22.40 -10.13 5.48
N ALA A 87 -23.40 -9.32 5.83
CA ALA A 87 -23.55 -8.76 7.17
C ALA A 87 -24.92 -9.13 7.76
N LYS A 88 -24.96 -9.51 9.05
CA LYS A 88 -26.21 -9.79 9.77
C LYS A 88 -26.67 -8.51 10.49
N VAL A 89 -27.93 -8.12 10.25
CA VAL A 89 -28.56 -6.99 10.93
C VAL A 89 -28.93 -7.41 12.35
N ARG A 90 -28.55 -6.58 13.31
CA ARG A 90 -28.85 -6.70 14.74
C ARG A 90 -29.78 -5.55 15.14
N VAL A 91 -30.52 -5.76 16.22
CA VAL A 91 -31.39 -4.74 16.82
C VAL A 91 -30.86 -4.46 18.22
N MET A 92 -30.67 -3.19 18.55
CA MET A 92 -30.47 -2.73 19.92
C MET A 92 -31.68 -1.94 20.40
N LEU A 93 -31.93 -2.00 21.71
CA LEU A 93 -32.94 -1.20 22.40
C LEU A 93 -32.22 -0.02 23.04
N ALA A 94 -32.61 1.20 22.68
CA ALA A 94 -32.05 2.43 23.23
C ALA A 94 -33.18 3.37 23.69
N PRO A 95 -32.97 4.17 24.76
CA PRO A 95 -33.94 5.16 25.22
C PRO A 95 -34.33 6.22 24.18
N GLY A 96 -33.43 6.57 23.27
CA GLY A 96 -33.66 7.54 22.19
C GLY A 96 -33.15 7.05 20.84
N LYS A 97 -33.49 7.78 19.76
CA LYS A 97 -33.08 7.49 18.38
C LYS A 97 -31.68 7.96 18.03
N ASP A 98 -31.24 9.06 18.65
CA ASP A 98 -29.98 9.75 18.34
C ASP A 98 -29.03 9.69 19.57
N PRO A 99 -27.73 9.40 19.40
CA PRO A 99 -26.74 9.50 20.48
C PRO A 99 -26.65 10.87 21.17
N TYR A 100 -27.10 11.95 20.52
CA TYR A 100 -26.95 13.33 21.02
C TYR A 100 -28.22 13.94 21.61
N SER A 101 -29.36 13.25 21.60
CA SER A 101 -30.61 13.77 22.16
C SER A 101 -30.54 13.97 23.68
N SER A 102 -30.97 15.14 24.17
CA SER A 102 -31.11 15.41 25.61
C SER A 102 -32.23 14.57 26.21
N LEU A 103 -31.90 13.60 27.05
CA LEU A 103 -32.88 12.79 27.78
C LEU A 103 -33.62 13.58 28.89
N ASP A 104 -33.12 14.77 29.23
CA ASP A 104 -33.64 15.60 30.34
C ASP A 104 -34.88 16.43 29.96
N SER A 105 -35.26 16.52 28.68
CA SER A 105 -36.42 17.33 28.25
C SER A 105 -37.79 16.67 28.46
N GLU A 106 -37.85 15.43 28.96
CA GLU A 106 -39.10 14.73 29.29
C GLU A 106 -39.30 14.49 30.80
N SER A 107 -38.41 15.00 31.66
CA SER A 107 -38.50 14.82 33.12
C SER A 107 -39.21 15.99 33.82
N THR A 108 -40.54 16.03 33.74
CA THR A 108 -41.36 16.59 34.82
C THR A 108 -42.44 15.60 35.20
N THR A 109 -42.10 14.56 35.97
CA THR A 109 -42.89 14.11 37.13
C THR A 109 -42.21 12.96 37.88
N HIS A 110 -42.13 13.13 39.21
CA HIS A 110 -41.86 12.15 40.28
C HIS A 110 -40.41 11.71 40.58
N MET A 111 -39.86 12.35 41.63
CA MET A 111 -38.76 11.83 42.46
C MET A 111 -39.26 10.79 43.48
N ALA A 112 -38.44 9.76 43.75
CA ALA A 112 -38.39 9.10 45.06
C ALA A 112 -37.00 8.46 45.33
N ASN A 113 -36.56 8.59 46.58
CA ASN A 113 -35.26 8.23 47.16
C ASN A 113 -34.91 6.72 47.18
N GLY A 114 -33.61 6.38 47.17
CA GLY A 114 -33.12 5.09 47.69
C GLY A 114 -31.68 4.72 47.33
N HIS A 115 -30.89 4.31 48.34
CA HIS A 115 -29.46 3.98 48.38
C HIS A 115 -28.90 2.97 47.34
N THR A 116 -27.62 3.13 46.99
CA THR A 116 -26.80 2.27 46.11
C THR A 116 -25.81 1.38 46.86
N PRO A 117 -25.56 0.13 46.40
CA PRO A 117 -24.23 -0.48 46.46
C PRO A 117 -23.64 -0.79 45.07
N HIS A 118 -22.30 -0.84 45.02
CA HIS A 118 -21.39 -0.91 43.87
C HIS A 118 -21.72 -1.90 42.72
N PRO A 119 -21.34 -1.58 41.45
CA PRO A 119 -21.47 -2.50 40.32
C PRO A 119 -20.15 -3.15 39.88
N SER A 120 -20.22 -4.45 39.57
CA SER A 120 -19.28 -5.18 38.71
C SER A 120 -20.02 -5.74 37.49
N ASP A 121 -19.50 -5.48 36.29
CA ASP A 121 -19.73 -6.14 34.99
C ASP A 121 -21.15 -6.39 34.44
N ALA A 122 -22.19 -5.73 34.97
CA ALA A 122 -23.58 -5.83 34.47
C ALA A 122 -24.17 -4.51 33.92
N SER A 123 -23.34 -3.57 33.45
CA SER A 123 -23.75 -2.17 33.26
C SER A 123 -24.79 -1.92 32.16
N ALA A 124 -24.72 -2.59 30.99
CA ALA A 124 -25.69 -2.33 29.91
C ALA A 124 -27.12 -2.83 30.23
N LYS A 125 -27.25 -3.99 30.89
CA LYS A 125 -28.56 -4.54 31.28
C LYS A 125 -29.14 -3.81 32.50
N GLY A 126 -28.29 -3.34 33.42
CA GLY A 126 -28.69 -2.54 34.57
C GLY A 126 -29.23 -1.15 34.17
N PHE A 127 -28.60 -0.50 33.20
CA PHE A 127 -29.03 0.81 32.70
C PHE A 127 -30.36 0.75 31.94
N ILE A 128 -30.57 -0.26 31.09
CA ILE A 128 -31.86 -0.50 30.41
C ILE A 128 -32.98 -0.76 31.44
N ARG A 129 -32.66 -1.39 32.59
CA ARG A 129 -33.62 -1.62 33.67
C ARG A 129 -33.97 -0.32 34.42
N LYS A 130 -33.03 0.61 34.54
CA LYS A 130 -33.19 1.93 35.18
C LYS A 130 -34.04 2.90 34.34
N TYR A 131 -34.08 2.69 33.02
CA TYR A 131 -34.89 3.46 32.06
C TYR A 131 -36.02 2.64 31.41
N ALA A 132 -36.45 1.54 32.04
CA ALA A 132 -37.53 0.67 31.54
C ALA A 132 -38.91 1.38 31.46
N GLU A 133 -39.02 2.58 32.03
CA GLU A 133 -40.20 3.46 31.93
C GLU A 133 -40.28 4.22 30.59
N TYR A 134 -39.16 4.38 29.87
CA TYR A 134 -39.17 4.93 28.51
C TYR A 134 -39.46 3.79 27.53
N GLN A 135 -40.44 3.96 26.62
CA GLN A 135 -40.65 2.99 25.53
C GLN A 135 -39.37 2.87 24.70
N PRO A 136 -38.61 1.75 24.80
CA PRO A 136 -37.29 1.68 24.19
C PRO A 136 -37.42 1.62 22.67
N VAL A 137 -36.72 2.51 21.97
CA VAL A 137 -36.71 2.55 20.52
C VAL A 137 -35.80 1.45 19.98
N GLN A 138 -36.29 0.72 18.98
CA GLN A 138 -35.53 -0.32 18.30
C GLN A 138 -34.66 0.30 17.21
N ILE A 139 -33.35 0.25 17.39
CA ILE A 139 -32.36 0.72 16.41
C ILE A 139 -31.71 -0.47 15.73
N ARG A 140 -31.78 -0.49 14.40
CA ARG A 140 -31.15 -1.52 13.57
C ARG A 140 -29.73 -1.12 13.24
N TYR A 141 -28.79 -2.04 13.42
CA TYR A 141 -27.39 -1.82 13.07
C TYR A 141 -26.72 -3.10 12.60
N PHE A 142 -25.62 -2.99 11.87
CA PHE A 142 -24.72 -4.11 11.60
C PHE A 142 -23.26 -3.66 11.73
N THR A 143 -22.35 -4.62 11.85
CA THR A 143 -20.92 -4.34 11.92
C THR A 143 -20.22 -4.97 10.72
N LEU A 144 -19.47 -4.17 9.96
CA LEU A 144 -18.67 -4.60 8.83
C LEU A 144 -17.27 -4.01 8.97
N HIS A 145 -16.24 -4.86 8.83
CA HIS A 145 -14.83 -4.44 8.91
C HIS A 145 -14.52 -3.53 10.11
N SER A 146 -15.02 -3.88 11.30
CA SER A 146 -14.88 -3.10 12.54
C SER A 146 -15.55 -1.70 12.56
N ALA A 147 -16.37 -1.34 11.57
CA ALA A 147 -17.27 -0.19 11.63
C ALA A 147 -18.72 -0.62 11.90
N LYS A 148 -19.44 0.16 12.70
CA LYS A 148 -20.86 -0.02 12.96
C LYS A 148 -21.67 0.90 12.04
N TYR A 149 -22.66 0.32 11.39
CA TYR A 149 -23.59 1.00 10.49
C TYR A 149 -24.97 1.01 11.11
N TYR A 150 -25.58 2.18 11.27
CA TYR A 150 -26.87 2.41 11.90
C TYR A 150 -27.91 2.82 10.87
N TRP A 151 -29.15 2.39 11.07
CA TRP A 151 -30.24 2.76 10.20
C TRP A 151 -30.68 4.22 10.45
N ASN A 152 -30.56 5.08 9.43
CA ASN A 152 -31.07 6.45 9.45
C ASN A 152 -32.45 6.52 8.76
N GLU A 153 -33.48 6.96 9.49
CA GLU A 153 -34.84 7.09 8.94
C GLU A 153 -35.00 8.26 7.97
N ALA A 154 -34.20 9.33 8.08
CA ALA A 154 -34.29 10.49 7.19
C ALA A 154 -33.74 10.15 5.79
N VAL A 155 -32.60 9.48 5.74
CA VAL A 155 -31.90 9.12 4.49
C VAL A 155 -32.37 7.77 3.92
N GLN A 156 -33.16 7.01 4.69
CA GLN A 156 -33.59 5.64 4.36
C GLN A 156 -32.42 4.71 3.99
N ASN A 157 -31.28 4.89 4.66
CA ASN A 157 -30.06 4.14 4.42
C ASN A 157 -29.27 3.89 5.71
N TYR A 158 -28.30 2.98 5.66
CA TYR A 158 -27.39 2.72 6.76
C TYR A 158 -26.17 3.66 6.70
N GLU A 159 -25.90 4.36 7.80
CA GLU A 159 -24.81 5.33 7.94
C GLU A 159 -23.83 4.92 9.05
N VAL A 160 -22.58 5.37 8.94
CA VAL A 160 -21.55 5.15 9.95
C VAL A 160 -21.53 6.35 10.87
N LEU A 161 -21.65 6.12 12.18
CA LEU A 161 -21.41 7.15 13.19
C LEU A 161 -19.90 7.28 13.40
N THR A 162 -19.37 8.48 13.16
CA THR A 162 -17.93 8.76 13.24
C THR A 162 -17.54 9.38 14.58
N GLY A 163 -18.38 10.25 15.14
CA GLY A 163 -18.10 10.97 16.37
C GLY A 163 -18.79 12.33 16.40
N LEU A 164 -18.23 13.27 17.16
CA LEU A 164 -18.82 14.60 17.38
C LEU A 164 -18.99 15.43 16.09
N GLU A 165 -18.21 15.13 15.06
CA GLU A 165 -18.31 15.77 13.73
C GLU A 165 -19.62 15.47 12.99
N ASP A 166 -20.33 14.38 13.35
CA ASP A 166 -21.61 14.06 12.72
C ASP A 166 -22.68 15.15 12.98
N LEU A 167 -22.49 15.97 14.03
CA LEU A 167 -23.31 17.14 14.35
C LEU A 167 -22.95 18.41 13.56
N GLU A 168 -21.84 18.39 12.80
CA GLU A 168 -21.24 19.57 12.18
C GLU A 168 -21.14 20.77 13.16
N PRO A 169 -20.59 20.57 14.38
CA PRO A 169 -20.64 21.59 15.42
C PRO A 169 -19.80 22.79 15.01
N ARG A 170 -20.30 23.99 15.30
CA ARG A 170 -19.52 25.21 15.11
C ARG A 170 -18.44 25.31 16.19
N CYS A 171 -17.34 26.00 15.90
CA CYS A 171 -16.25 26.18 16.86
C CYS A 171 -16.72 26.83 18.17
N SER A 172 -17.67 27.78 18.08
CA SER A 172 -18.30 28.39 19.25
C SER A 172 -19.13 27.40 20.08
N SER A 173 -19.90 26.52 19.42
CA SER A 173 -20.72 25.48 20.07
C SER A 173 -19.87 24.50 20.88
N ILE A 174 -18.67 24.14 20.41
CA ILE A 174 -17.75 23.28 21.18
C ILE A 174 -17.37 23.94 22.52
N HIS A 175 -17.15 25.26 22.52
CA HIS A 175 -16.84 26.01 23.73
C HIS A 175 -18.05 26.26 24.64
N SER A 176 -19.26 26.42 24.09
CA SER A 176 -20.44 26.74 24.90
C SER A 176 -21.23 25.52 25.39
N GLU A 177 -21.24 24.43 24.62
CA GLU A 177 -22.10 23.25 24.89
C GLU A 177 -21.29 22.04 25.39
N HIS A 178 -19.98 22.02 25.18
CA HIS A 178 -19.13 20.86 25.50
C HIS A 178 -17.96 21.17 26.43
N SER A 179 -17.76 22.43 26.85
CA SER A 179 -16.70 22.81 27.80
C SER A 179 -16.87 22.22 29.19
N ASP A 180 -18.12 22.05 29.62
CA ASP A 180 -18.47 21.69 31.00
C ASP A 180 -18.37 20.17 31.23
N GLY A 181 -18.21 19.39 30.17
CA GLY A 181 -18.11 17.93 30.23
C GLY A 181 -19.46 17.23 30.38
N LEU A 182 -19.47 15.92 30.11
CA LEU A 182 -20.69 15.11 30.10
C LEU A 182 -21.05 14.59 31.50
N ASN A 183 -22.36 14.54 31.76
CA ASN A 183 -22.91 13.82 32.91
C ASN A 183 -22.77 12.30 32.73
N ARG A 184 -22.67 11.55 33.83
CA ARG A 184 -22.49 10.08 33.78
C ARG A 184 -23.61 9.35 33.03
N ASN A 185 -24.86 9.80 33.17
CA ASN A 185 -25.97 9.22 32.42
C ASN A 185 -25.85 9.47 30.90
N GLN A 186 -25.41 10.66 30.49
CA GLN A 186 -25.21 11.00 29.08
C GLN A 186 -24.02 10.23 28.49
N GLN A 187 -22.95 10.07 29.27
CA GLN A 187 -21.78 9.27 28.88
C GLN A 187 -22.15 7.79 28.69
N GLU A 188 -22.87 7.19 29.65
CA GLU A 188 -23.35 5.80 29.54
C GLU A 188 -24.31 5.62 28.35
N TYR A 189 -25.17 6.60 28.06
CA TYR A 189 -26.04 6.59 26.87
C TYR A 189 -25.25 6.63 25.55
N ARG A 190 -24.29 7.57 25.40
CA ARG A 190 -23.43 7.65 24.21
C ARG A 190 -22.58 6.39 24.01
N ARG A 191 -22.16 5.75 25.11
CA ARG A 191 -21.42 4.49 25.09
C ARG A 191 -22.21 3.34 24.45
N LEU A 192 -23.54 3.34 24.49
CA LEU A 192 -24.36 2.34 23.79
C LEU A 192 -24.18 2.40 22.27
N PHE A 193 -24.02 3.60 21.72
CA PHE A 193 -23.81 3.82 20.29
C PHE A 193 -22.33 3.60 19.92
N PHE A 194 -21.44 4.46 20.41
CA PHE A 194 -20.03 4.43 20.01
C PHE A 194 -19.30 3.16 20.50
N GLY A 195 -19.71 2.60 21.63
CA GLY A 195 -19.03 1.46 22.26
C GLY A 195 -17.84 1.89 23.11
N VAL A 196 -16.98 0.93 23.45
CA VAL A 196 -15.75 1.19 24.20
C VAL A 196 -14.66 1.79 23.31
N ASN A 197 -13.88 2.71 23.86
CA ASN A 197 -12.73 3.31 23.18
C ASN A 197 -11.53 2.35 23.22
N GLU A 198 -11.59 1.30 22.40
CA GLU A 198 -10.53 0.30 22.29
C GLU A 198 -10.37 -0.16 20.84
N ILE A 199 -9.14 -0.13 20.33
CA ILE A 199 -8.80 -0.70 19.02
C ILE A 199 -8.39 -2.16 19.23
N SER A 200 -9.35 -3.05 19.48
CA SER A 200 -9.07 -4.46 19.73
C SER A 200 -8.94 -5.28 18.44
N VAL A 201 -7.74 -5.73 18.13
CA VAL A 201 -7.48 -6.69 17.04
C VAL A 201 -7.69 -8.10 17.57
N LYS A 202 -8.90 -8.65 17.39
CA LYS A 202 -9.19 -10.00 17.89
C LYS A 202 -8.36 -11.06 17.17
N VAL A 203 -7.40 -11.65 17.89
CA VAL A 203 -6.64 -12.79 17.38
C VAL A 203 -7.60 -13.97 17.22
N PRO A 204 -7.82 -14.49 16.00
CA PRO A 204 -8.70 -15.62 15.79
C PRO A 204 -8.14 -16.87 16.50
N SER A 205 -9.04 -17.71 17.01
CA SER A 205 -8.63 -18.98 17.63
C SER A 205 -7.94 -19.89 16.61
N LEU A 206 -7.02 -20.74 17.09
CA LEU A 206 -6.33 -21.74 16.25
C LEU A 206 -7.35 -22.58 15.47
N PHE A 207 -8.44 -22.98 16.13
CA PHE A 207 -9.50 -23.77 15.51
C PHE A 207 -10.21 -23.03 14.37
N LYS A 208 -10.52 -21.74 14.53
CA LYS A 208 -11.15 -20.94 13.47
C LYS A 208 -10.23 -20.75 12.27
N LEU A 209 -8.94 -20.51 12.52
CA LEU A 209 -7.94 -20.41 11.46
C LEU A 209 -7.76 -21.76 10.75
N LEU A 210 -7.73 -22.86 11.50
CA LEU A 210 -7.63 -24.22 10.96
C LEU A 210 -8.80 -24.54 10.02
N ILE A 211 -10.05 -24.28 10.43
CA ILE A 211 -11.22 -24.51 9.56
C ILE A 211 -11.10 -23.69 8.27
N LYS A 212 -10.70 -22.41 8.38
CA LYS A 212 -10.56 -21.56 7.21
C LYS A 212 -9.48 -22.08 6.25
N GLU A 213 -8.40 -22.63 6.78
CA GLU A 213 -7.31 -23.20 5.99
C GLU A 213 -7.73 -24.53 5.36
N VAL A 214 -8.33 -25.45 6.12
CA VAL A 214 -8.79 -26.77 5.64
C VAL A 214 -9.91 -26.64 4.59
N LEU A 215 -10.76 -25.61 4.68
CA LEU A 215 -11.81 -25.33 3.68
C LEU A 215 -11.28 -24.72 2.38
N ASN A 216 -9.96 -24.60 2.21
CA ASN A 216 -9.36 -24.25 0.93
C ASN A 216 -9.63 -25.38 -0.09
N PRO A 217 -10.10 -25.07 -1.32
CA PRO A 217 -10.41 -26.08 -2.34
C PRO A 217 -9.31 -27.14 -2.56
N PHE A 218 -8.04 -26.76 -2.45
CA PHE A 218 -6.91 -27.68 -2.61
C PHE A 218 -6.86 -28.76 -1.54
N TYR A 219 -7.01 -28.41 -0.26
CA TYR A 219 -6.96 -29.40 0.82
C TYR A 219 -8.19 -30.30 0.84
N ILE A 220 -9.35 -29.79 0.40
CA ILE A 220 -10.55 -30.61 0.25
C ILE A 220 -10.37 -31.63 -0.88
N PHE A 221 -9.85 -31.18 -2.02
CA PHE A 221 -9.54 -32.07 -3.13
C PHE A 221 -8.52 -33.14 -2.72
N GLN A 222 -7.53 -32.75 -1.92
CA GLN A 222 -6.54 -33.68 -1.39
C GLN A 222 -7.14 -34.69 -0.41
N LEU A 223 -8.05 -34.27 0.47
CA LEU A 223 -8.76 -35.19 1.36
C LEU A 223 -9.60 -36.19 0.57
N PHE A 224 -10.30 -35.74 -0.47
CA PHE A 224 -11.00 -36.61 -1.40
C PHE A 224 -10.05 -37.62 -2.07
N SER A 225 -8.88 -37.17 -2.51
CA SER A 225 -7.86 -38.02 -3.14
C SER A 225 -7.32 -39.08 -2.16
N ILE A 226 -7.05 -38.71 -0.90
CA ILE A 226 -6.61 -39.66 0.14
C ILE A 226 -7.66 -40.74 0.40
N ILE A 227 -8.95 -40.38 0.46
CA ILE A 227 -10.04 -41.36 0.65
C ILE A 227 -10.09 -42.33 -0.53
N LEU A 228 -9.91 -41.82 -1.75
CA LEU A 228 -9.90 -42.64 -2.96
C LEU A 228 -8.70 -43.60 -2.97
N TRP A 229 -7.49 -43.10 -2.70
CA TRP A 229 -6.27 -43.93 -2.66
C TRP A 229 -6.31 -45.00 -1.57
N CYS A 230 -6.87 -44.69 -0.39
CA CYS A 230 -7.11 -45.72 0.63
C CYS A 230 -8.14 -46.78 0.20
N SER A 231 -9.05 -46.45 -0.73
CA SER A 231 -10.02 -47.41 -1.29
C SER A 231 -9.45 -48.26 -2.42
N ASP A 232 -8.33 -47.84 -3.01
CA ASP A 232 -7.58 -48.52 -4.07
C ASP A 232 -6.28 -49.15 -3.55
N GLU A 233 -6.23 -49.41 -2.23
CA GLU A 233 -5.15 -50.11 -1.53
C GLU A 233 -3.75 -49.42 -1.54
N TYR A 234 -3.64 -48.17 -1.99
CA TYR A 234 -2.44 -47.32 -1.87
C TYR A 234 -2.26 -46.71 -0.47
N TYR A 235 -2.16 -47.55 0.55
CA TYR A 235 -2.13 -47.11 1.95
C TYR A 235 -0.87 -46.30 2.30
N TYR A 236 0.32 -46.68 1.79
CA TYR A 236 1.57 -46.03 2.18
C TYR A 236 1.68 -44.63 1.57
N TYR A 237 1.38 -44.50 0.27
CA TYR A 237 1.36 -43.20 -0.41
C TYR A 237 0.30 -42.26 0.20
N ALA A 238 -0.92 -42.74 0.43
CA ALA A 238 -1.99 -41.95 1.02
C ALA A 238 -1.58 -41.41 2.42
N MET A 239 -0.95 -42.25 3.25
CA MET A 239 -0.46 -41.86 4.58
C MET A 239 0.68 -40.84 4.52
N ALA A 240 1.62 -40.98 3.59
CA ALA A 240 2.72 -40.04 3.43
C ALA A 240 2.23 -38.64 3.01
N ILE A 241 1.30 -38.59 2.04
CA ILE A 241 0.70 -37.34 1.57
C ILE A 241 -0.14 -36.68 2.67
N MET A 242 -0.88 -37.46 3.46
CA MET A 242 -1.61 -36.97 4.63
C MET A 242 -0.66 -36.29 5.64
N LEU A 243 0.47 -36.93 5.97
CA LEU A 243 1.47 -36.38 6.90
C LEU A 243 2.06 -35.06 6.39
N MET A 244 2.41 -35.00 5.10
CA MET A 244 2.92 -33.79 4.46
C MET A 244 1.92 -32.63 4.52
N SER A 245 0.63 -32.89 4.31
CA SER A 245 -0.40 -31.87 4.40
C SER A 245 -0.66 -31.39 5.82
N ILE A 246 -0.60 -32.28 6.80
CA ILE A 246 -0.68 -31.89 8.22
C ILE A 246 0.47 -30.93 8.57
N ILE A 247 1.70 -31.24 8.16
CA ILE A 247 2.87 -30.39 8.39
C ILE A 247 2.71 -29.03 7.68
N SER A 248 2.24 -29.03 6.43
CA SER A 248 1.98 -27.81 5.65
C SER A 248 0.95 -26.92 6.34
N ILE A 249 -0.20 -27.49 6.73
CA ILE A 249 -1.27 -26.77 7.43
C ILE A 249 -0.79 -26.24 8.78
N ALA A 250 -0.05 -27.03 9.56
CA ALA A 250 0.49 -26.61 10.85
C ALA A 250 1.47 -25.44 10.70
N THR A 251 2.35 -25.49 9.70
CA THR A 251 3.31 -24.42 9.41
C THR A 251 2.60 -23.15 8.93
N SER A 252 1.65 -23.27 8.01
CA SER A 252 0.80 -22.16 7.54
C SER A 252 0.07 -21.51 8.73
N LEU A 253 -0.59 -22.31 9.55
CA LEU A 253 -1.32 -21.87 10.74
C LEU A 253 -0.43 -21.14 11.75
N TYR A 254 0.78 -21.67 12.01
CA TYR A 254 1.76 -21.01 12.88
C TYR A 254 2.17 -19.64 12.34
N THR A 255 2.49 -19.54 11.04
CA THR A 255 2.90 -18.27 10.43
C THR A 255 1.78 -17.23 10.44
N ILE A 256 0.54 -17.62 10.10
CA ILE A 256 -0.64 -16.74 10.12
C ILE A 256 -0.92 -16.27 11.55
N ARG A 257 -0.91 -17.18 12.54
CA ARG A 257 -1.14 -16.80 13.95
C ARG A 257 -0.06 -15.86 14.46
N LYS A 258 1.22 -16.12 14.16
CA LYS A 258 2.33 -15.25 14.54
C LYS A 258 2.14 -13.83 13.99
N GLN A 259 1.71 -13.69 12.74
CA GLN A 259 1.39 -12.39 12.14
C GLN A 259 0.26 -11.67 12.88
N TYR A 260 -0.82 -12.36 13.24
CA TYR A 260 -1.92 -11.77 14.03
C TYR A 260 -1.49 -11.36 15.44
N ILE A 261 -0.62 -12.13 16.10
CA ILE A 261 -0.08 -11.80 17.43
C ILE A 261 0.78 -10.55 17.35
N THR A 262 1.74 -10.49 16.42
CA THR A 262 2.60 -9.31 16.25
C THR A 262 1.77 -8.05 15.98
N LEU A 263 0.72 -8.14 15.15
CA LEU A 263 -0.20 -7.02 14.91
C LEU A 263 -1.03 -6.67 16.15
N HIS A 264 -1.52 -7.65 16.90
CA HIS A 264 -2.24 -7.42 18.15
C HIS A 264 -1.37 -6.71 19.19
N ASP A 265 -0.15 -7.18 19.39
CA ASP A 265 0.78 -6.65 20.40
C ASP A 265 1.18 -5.20 20.08
N MET A 266 1.37 -4.88 18.79
CA MET A 266 1.62 -3.52 18.31
C MET A 266 0.49 -2.55 18.66
N VAL A 267 -0.76 -3.02 18.63
CA VAL A 267 -1.94 -2.20 18.92
C VAL A 267 -2.25 -2.14 20.43
N ALA A 268 -2.03 -3.25 21.15
CA ALA A 268 -2.36 -3.41 22.56
C ALA A 268 -1.42 -2.61 23.50
N THR A 269 -0.16 -2.35 23.11
CA THR A 269 0.77 -1.57 23.95
C THR A 269 0.31 -0.13 24.22
N HIS A 270 -0.69 0.36 23.49
CA HIS A 270 -1.12 1.77 23.50
C HIS A 270 -2.63 1.95 23.81
N SER A 271 -3.35 0.92 24.28
CA SER A 271 -4.83 0.96 24.36
C SER A 271 -5.43 1.30 25.73
N THR A 272 -4.71 1.08 26.83
CA THR A 272 -5.24 1.28 28.19
C THR A 272 -4.39 2.25 29.00
N VAL A 273 -4.89 3.47 29.17
CA VAL A 273 -4.26 4.55 29.95
C VAL A 273 -5.29 5.12 30.92
N ARG A 274 -4.86 5.51 32.12
CA ARG A 274 -5.74 6.25 33.05
C ARG A 274 -5.80 7.72 32.62
N VAL A 275 -7.00 8.25 32.54
CA VAL A 275 -7.28 9.61 32.07
C VAL A 275 -8.10 10.36 33.12
N SER A 276 -7.78 11.64 33.31
CA SER A 276 -8.56 12.54 34.14
C SER A 276 -9.66 13.18 33.27
N VAL A 277 -10.93 13.03 33.66
CA VAL A 277 -12.10 13.51 32.92
C VAL A 277 -12.85 14.54 33.76
N CYS A 278 -13.19 15.68 33.16
CA CYS A 278 -13.99 16.74 33.75
C CYS A 278 -15.49 16.46 33.53
N ARG A 279 -16.28 16.50 34.61
CA ARG A 279 -17.74 16.35 34.61
C ARG A 279 -18.42 17.72 34.75
N THR A 280 -19.74 17.78 34.51
CA THR A 280 -20.56 19.01 34.50
C THR A 280 -20.48 19.85 35.80
N ASN A 281 -20.06 19.25 36.92
CA ASN A 281 -19.82 19.95 38.20
C ASN A 281 -18.40 20.54 38.33
N ASN A 282 -17.58 20.55 37.27
CA ASN A 282 -16.13 20.80 37.31
C ASN A 282 -15.33 19.82 38.19
N GLU A 283 -15.92 18.69 38.60
CA GLU A 283 -15.22 17.62 39.29
C GLU A 283 -14.36 16.82 38.31
N ILE A 284 -13.12 16.52 38.72
CA ILE A 284 -12.16 15.72 37.95
C ILE A 284 -12.22 14.29 38.48
N GLU A 285 -12.65 13.37 37.64
CA GLU A 285 -12.71 11.93 37.93
C GLU A 285 -11.59 11.22 37.16
N GLU A 286 -10.90 10.28 37.79
CA GLU A 286 -10.02 9.35 37.06
C GLU A 286 -10.84 8.21 36.45
N ALA A 287 -10.80 8.10 35.13
CA ALA A 287 -11.44 7.03 34.37
C ALA A 287 -10.41 6.25 33.54
N LEU A 288 -10.81 5.07 33.06
CA LEU A 288 -10.03 4.34 32.07
C LEU A 288 -10.27 4.91 30.68
N SER A 289 -9.22 4.95 29.85
CA SER A 289 -9.30 5.39 28.45
C SER A 289 -10.39 4.68 27.64
N THR A 290 -10.72 3.44 28.01
CA THR A 290 -11.74 2.60 27.39
C THR A 290 -13.18 3.10 27.58
N ASP A 291 -13.41 3.91 28.62
CA ASP A 291 -14.73 4.44 28.95
C ASP A 291 -15.02 5.80 28.30
N LEU A 292 -14.04 6.39 27.61
CA LEU A 292 -14.19 7.67 26.91
C LEU A 292 -15.20 7.56 25.76
N VAL A 293 -16.07 8.57 25.65
CA VAL A 293 -17.01 8.73 24.53
C VAL A 293 -16.87 10.11 23.89
N PRO A 294 -17.29 10.29 22.62
CA PRO A 294 -17.34 11.61 21.99
C PRO A 294 -18.12 12.62 22.85
N GLY A 295 -17.50 13.77 23.13
CA GLY A 295 -18.01 14.85 23.97
C GLY A 295 -17.49 14.86 25.42
N ASP A 296 -16.83 13.81 25.91
CA ASP A 296 -16.15 13.88 27.21
C ASP A 296 -15.03 14.95 27.18
N VAL A 297 -14.77 15.60 28.32
CA VAL A 297 -13.67 16.58 28.46
C VAL A 297 -12.55 15.93 29.26
N MET A 298 -11.39 15.74 28.65
CA MET A 298 -10.20 15.21 29.31
C MET A 298 -9.25 16.33 29.75
N VAL A 299 -8.62 16.15 30.91
CA VAL A 299 -7.54 17.00 31.41
C VAL A 299 -6.21 16.36 31.06
N ILE A 300 -5.34 17.12 30.39
CA ILE A 300 -4.04 16.64 29.94
C ILE A 300 -2.99 16.91 31.03
N PRO A 301 -2.26 15.90 31.52
CA PRO A 301 -1.24 16.08 32.55
C PRO A 301 -0.04 16.89 32.04
N SER A 302 0.68 17.56 32.95
CA SER A 302 1.92 18.30 32.66
C SER A 302 3.07 17.39 32.22
N ASN A 303 3.19 16.23 32.84
CA ASN A 303 4.34 15.32 32.70
C ASN A 303 4.27 14.42 31.44
N GLY A 304 3.51 14.84 30.43
CA GLY A 304 3.30 14.09 29.20
C GLY A 304 2.36 12.89 29.33
N THR A 305 1.72 12.49 28.22
CA THR A 305 0.85 11.31 28.14
C THR A 305 0.68 10.87 26.69
N ILE A 306 0.36 9.60 26.47
CA ILE A 306 -0.03 9.11 25.15
C ILE A 306 -1.53 9.37 24.97
N MET A 307 -1.89 10.03 23.88
CA MET A 307 -3.28 10.33 23.57
C MET A 307 -4.08 9.06 23.28
N PRO A 308 -5.17 8.77 24.02
CA PRO A 308 -5.96 7.55 23.82
C PRO A 308 -7.08 7.69 22.77
N CYS A 309 -7.39 8.89 22.32
CA CYS A 309 -8.47 9.20 21.37
C CYS A 309 -8.14 10.46 20.56
N ASP A 310 -8.94 10.76 19.55
CA ASP A 310 -8.83 12.05 18.84
C ASP A 310 -9.65 13.09 19.61
N ALA A 311 -9.03 14.19 20.03
CA ALA A 311 -9.63 15.21 20.88
C ALA A 311 -9.25 16.63 20.41
N VAL A 312 -10.14 17.61 20.60
CA VAL A 312 -9.88 19.03 20.28
C VAL A 312 -9.52 19.81 21.54
N LEU A 313 -8.44 20.58 21.50
CA LEU A 313 -7.93 21.35 22.62
C LEU A 313 -8.78 22.63 22.82
N ILE A 314 -9.34 22.82 24.01
CA ILE A 314 -10.18 23.99 24.35
C ILE A 314 -9.46 25.01 25.24
N SER A 315 -8.55 24.55 26.10
CA SER A 315 -7.69 25.42 26.92
C SER A 315 -6.26 24.89 26.97
N GLY A 316 -5.30 25.81 27.06
CA GLY A 316 -3.86 25.53 27.08
C GLY A 316 -3.24 25.28 25.71
N THR A 317 -1.97 24.89 25.72
CA THR A 317 -1.20 24.46 24.54
C THR A 317 -0.44 23.18 24.85
N CYS A 318 -0.25 22.31 23.85
CA CYS A 318 0.45 21.04 24.02
C CYS A 318 1.59 20.92 23.00
N ILE A 319 2.73 20.39 23.43
CA ILE A 319 3.81 19.96 22.53
C ILE A 319 3.67 18.47 22.33
N VAL A 320 3.48 18.05 21.08
CA VAL A 320 3.10 16.68 20.72
C VAL A 320 4.09 16.11 19.72
N ASN A 321 4.52 14.89 19.96
CA ASN A 321 5.19 14.08 18.96
C ASN A 321 4.14 13.29 18.16
N GLU A 322 3.92 13.73 16.92
CA GLU A 322 2.96 13.11 15.99
C GLU A 322 3.58 12.04 15.08
N SER A 323 4.84 11.63 15.30
CA SER A 323 5.57 10.69 14.44
C SER A 323 4.83 9.37 14.16
N MET A 324 3.97 8.93 15.08
CA MET A 324 3.09 7.76 14.89
C MET A 324 2.13 7.93 13.70
N LEU A 325 1.57 9.13 13.51
CA LEU A 325 0.59 9.39 12.45
C LEU A 325 1.20 10.09 11.24
N THR A 326 2.14 11.00 11.47
CA THR A 326 2.74 11.84 10.42
C THR A 326 4.08 11.29 9.94
N GLY A 327 4.68 10.32 10.62
CA GLY A 327 6.01 9.81 10.29
C GLY A 327 7.14 10.83 10.49
N GLU A 328 6.80 12.07 10.85
CA GLU A 328 7.74 13.16 11.08
C GLU A 328 8.17 13.13 12.55
N SER A 329 9.48 13.07 12.82
CA SER A 329 10.03 13.03 14.17
C SER A 329 10.02 14.39 14.89
N VAL A 330 9.66 15.46 14.18
CA VAL A 330 9.67 16.83 14.69
C VAL A 330 8.44 17.06 15.59
N PRO A 331 8.65 17.49 16.85
CA PRO A 331 7.55 17.86 17.74
C PRO A 331 6.75 19.06 17.21
N VAL A 332 5.43 18.99 17.34
CA VAL A 332 4.49 20.02 16.88
C VAL A 332 3.77 20.66 18.08
N THR A 333 3.70 21.98 18.09
CA THR A 333 2.90 22.73 19.08
C THR A 333 1.45 22.85 18.64
N LYS A 334 0.52 22.40 19.50
CA LYS A 334 -0.93 22.48 19.34
C LYS A 334 -1.48 23.59 20.22
N THR A 335 -2.37 24.40 19.67
CA THR A 335 -2.98 25.54 20.37
C THR A 335 -4.46 25.29 20.59
N ASN A 336 -5.06 25.91 21.59
CA ASN A 336 -6.49 25.81 21.82
C ASN A 336 -7.33 26.35 20.65
N LEU A 337 -8.53 25.79 20.48
CA LEU A 337 -9.50 26.20 19.47
C LEU A 337 -9.95 27.66 19.74
N PRO A 338 -9.91 28.56 18.74
CA PRO A 338 -10.35 29.94 18.94
C PRO A 338 -11.83 30.01 19.36
N ASN A 339 -12.14 30.85 20.35
CA ASN A 339 -13.51 31.11 20.79
C ASN A 339 -13.96 32.51 20.31
N PRO A 340 -14.68 32.64 19.18
CA PRO A 340 -15.24 33.91 18.75
C PRO A 340 -16.36 34.33 19.71
N GLN A 341 -16.10 35.30 20.59
CA GLN A 341 -17.11 35.86 21.49
C GLN A 341 -18.25 36.53 20.70
N HIS A 342 -19.44 36.56 21.31
CA HIS A 342 -20.74 36.98 20.76
C HIS A 342 -20.84 38.39 20.09
N GLY A 343 -19.75 39.16 19.94
CA GLY A 343 -19.73 40.52 19.42
C GLY A 343 -19.25 40.72 17.97
N ASP A 344 -18.40 39.86 17.41
CA ASP A 344 -17.81 40.07 16.07
C ASP A 344 -18.59 39.32 14.98
N ARG A 345 -19.81 39.81 14.67
CA ARG A 345 -20.62 39.36 13.52
C ARG A 345 -20.12 39.96 12.20
N GLY A 346 -18.83 39.82 11.92
CA GLY A 346 -18.19 40.15 10.64
C GLY A 346 -17.81 38.89 9.87
N SER A 347 -18.68 38.50 8.93
CA SER A 347 -18.58 37.57 7.78
C SER A 347 -17.68 36.30 7.75
N ASP A 348 -16.85 35.93 8.73
CA ASP A 348 -15.94 34.76 8.58
C ASP A 348 -15.52 34.04 9.89
N GLY A 349 -16.08 34.41 11.05
CA GLY A 349 -15.53 34.03 12.36
C GLY A 349 -15.98 32.69 12.96
N ASP A 350 -17.14 32.15 12.58
CA ASP A 350 -17.76 30.97 13.21
C ASP A 350 -17.86 29.82 12.20
N LYS A 351 -16.74 29.13 12.00
CA LYS A 351 -16.63 28.00 11.06
C LYS A 351 -17.10 26.69 11.70
N VAL A 352 -17.60 25.80 10.86
CA VAL A 352 -17.86 24.40 11.24
C VAL A 352 -16.53 23.75 11.58
N TYR A 353 -16.47 23.04 12.70
CA TYR A 353 -15.29 22.31 13.09
C TYR A 353 -15.09 21.11 12.15
N ASP A 354 -14.02 21.19 11.37
CA ASP A 354 -13.48 20.10 10.56
C ASP A 354 -12.08 19.74 11.09
N MET A 355 -11.82 18.46 11.34
CA MET A 355 -10.55 17.96 11.88
C MET A 355 -9.35 18.17 10.94
N GLU A 356 -9.55 18.16 9.62
CA GLU A 356 -8.49 18.43 8.64
C GLU A 356 -8.14 19.93 8.60
N GLU A 357 -9.15 20.81 8.60
CA GLU A 357 -8.91 22.26 8.64
C GLU A 357 -8.35 22.72 10.00
N HIS A 358 -8.83 22.12 11.09
CA HIS A 358 -8.48 22.47 12.47
C HIS A 358 -7.45 21.53 13.10
N LYS A 359 -6.65 20.81 12.29
CA LYS A 359 -5.59 19.89 12.73
C LYS A 359 -4.62 20.48 13.78
N LYS A 360 -4.45 21.81 13.80
CA LYS A 360 -3.63 22.53 14.79
C LYS A 360 -4.19 22.55 16.20
N HIS A 361 -5.51 22.38 16.31
CA HIS A 361 -6.26 22.34 17.56
C HIS A 361 -6.61 20.91 17.96
N THR A 362 -6.41 19.94 17.08
CA THR A 362 -6.71 18.53 17.34
C THR A 362 -5.46 17.76 17.79
N LEU A 363 -5.62 17.00 18.86
CA LEU A 363 -4.72 15.97 19.38
C LEU A 363 -5.21 14.61 18.88
N PHE A 364 -4.31 13.79 18.35
CA PHE A 364 -4.71 12.52 17.73
C PHE A 364 -4.32 11.29 18.56
N CYS A 365 -5.12 10.23 18.45
CA CYS A 365 -4.91 8.95 19.11
C CYS A 365 -3.54 8.35 18.75
N GLY A 366 -2.77 7.95 19.76
CA GLY A 366 -1.44 7.37 19.63
C GLY A 366 -0.28 8.38 19.61
N THR A 367 -0.57 9.67 19.51
CA THR A 367 0.47 10.70 19.60
C THR A 367 0.94 10.88 21.05
N HIS A 368 2.24 11.19 21.23
CA HIS A 368 2.82 11.36 22.55
C HIS A 368 2.89 12.85 22.89
N ILE A 369 2.15 13.28 23.91
CA ILE A 369 2.29 14.63 24.46
C ILE A 369 3.55 14.66 25.29
N ILE A 370 4.49 15.51 24.89
CA ILE A 370 5.78 15.68 25.58
C ILE A 370 5.59 16.62 26.77
N GLN A 371 4.95 17.77 26.54
CA GLN A 371 4.76 18.81 27.56
C GLN A 371 3.47 19.58 27.30
N THR A 372 2.81 20.05 28.35
CA THR A 372 1.72 21.02 28.25
C THR A 372 2.13 22.37 28.80
N ARG A 373 1.58 23.45 28.24
CA ARG A 373 1.76 24.82 28.74
C ARG A 373 0.39 25.44 28.97
N PHE A 374 0.21 26.08 30.12
CA PHE A 374 -1.06 26.70 30.52
C PHE A 374 -0.87 28.14 30.97
N TYR A 375 -1.95 28.92 30.95
CA TYR A 375 -1.98 30.30 31.39
C TYR A 375 -2.65 30.39 32.77
N SER A 376 -2.08 31.17 33.69
CA SER A 376 -2.70 31.53 34.98
C SER A 376 -3.09 30.36 35.91
N GLY A 377 -2.42 29.21 35.82
CA GLY A 377 -2.78 28.03 36.64
C GLY A 377 -4.00 27.24 36.15
N GLU A 378 -4.56 27.56 34.98
CA GLU A 378 -5.68 26.79 34.41
C GLU A 378 -5.23 25.42 33.90
N LEU A 379 -6.10 24.41 34.05
CA LEU A 379 -5.84 23.08 33.55
C LEU A 379 -5.99 23.03 32.02
N VAL A 380 -5.10 22.29 31.36
CA VAL A 380 -5.17 22.03 29.91
C VAL A 380 -6.29 21.03 29.64
N LYS A 381 -7.35 21.47 28.94
CA LYS A 381 -8.57 20.68 28.70
C LYS A 381 -8.75 20.40 27.20
N ALA A 382 -9.18 19.19 26.86
CA ALA A 382 -9.51 18.78 25.50
C ALA A 382 -10.84 18.00 25.43
N VAL A 383 -11.65 18.23 24.40
CA VAL A 383 -12.94 17.54 24.17
C VAL A 383 -12.74 16.37 23.23
N VAL A 384 -13.21 15.18 23.58
CA VAL A 384 -13.11 13.96 22.76
C VAL A 384 -13.99 14.08 21.52
N VAL A 385 -13.42 13.89 20.33
CA VAL A 385 -14.13 13.97 19.04
C VAL A 385 -14.43 12.58 18.48
N ARG A 386 -13.42 11.71 18.38
CA ARG A 386 -13.55 10.34 17.84
C ARG A 386 -12.90 9.32 18.77
N THR A 387 -13.46 8.11 18.82
CA THR A 387 -12.97 7.00 19.66
C THR A 387 -12.85 5.69 18.88
N GLY A 388 -12.02 4.76 19.37
CA GLY A 388 -11.84 3.41 18.81
C GLY A 388 -11.39 3.38 17.35
N PHE A 389 -12.01 2.51 16.54
CA PHE A 389 -11.71 2.33 15.11
C PHE A 389 -12.08 3.55 14.23
N SER A 390 -12.81 4.53 14.76
CA SER A 390 -13.15 5.77 14.06
C SER A 390 -12.04 6.82 14.12
N THR A 391 -11.11 6.70 15.08
CA THR A 391 -9.92 7.59 15.19
C THR A 391 -9.00 7.48 13.97
N ALA A 392 -8.13 8.46 13.75
CA ALA A 392 -7.13 8.43 12.69
C ALA A 392 -6.26 7.14 12.74
N LYS A 393 -5.74 6.80 13.93
CA LYS A 393 -5.00 5.55 14.19
C LYS A 393 -5.86 4.30 13.93
N GLY A 394 -7.10 4.30 14.40
CA GLY A 394 -8.05 3.20 14.23
C GLY A 394 -8.39 2.92 12.76
N GLN A 395 -8.57 3.97 11.95
CA GLN A 395 -8.82 3.86 10.52
C GLN A 395 -7.61 3.28 9.77
N LEU A 396 -6.39 3.68 10.16
CA LEU A 396 -5.16 3.14 9.62
C LEU A 396 -5.05 1.63 9.91
N ILE A 397 -5.23 1.20 11.17
CA ILE A 397 -5.19 -0.21 11.56
C ILE A 397 -6.31 -1.02 10.88
N ARG A 398 -7.53 -0.48 10.80
CA ARG A 398 -8.66 -1.12 10.09
C ARG A 398 -8.31 -1.44 8.65
N SER A 399 -7.61 -0.53 7.98
CA SER A 399 -7.22 -0.70 6.59
C SER A 399 -6.09 -1.72 6.36
N ILE A 400 -5.30 -2.03 7.39
CA ILE A 400 -4.30 -3.09 7.39
C ILE A 400 -4.97 -4.46 7.60
N LEU A 401 -5.97 -4.52 8.48
CA LEU A 401 -6.76 -5.73 8.73
C LEU A 401 -7.62 -6.14 7.54
N TYR A 402 -8.12 -5.16 6.80
CA TYR A 402 -9.02 -5.34 5.65
C TYR A 402 -8.46 -4.63 4.41
N PRO A 403 -7.34 -5.10 3.84
CA PRO A 403 -6.72 -4.46 2.70
C PRO A 403 -7.61 -4.59 1.46
N LYS A 404 -7.58 -3.56 0.59
CA LYS A 404 -8.19 -3.67 -0.74
C LYS A 404 -7.49 -4.78 -1.54
N PRO A 405 -8.23 -5.67 -2.21
CA PRO A 405 -7.63 -6.70 -3.05
C PRO A 405 -6.85 -6.07 -4.21
N THR A 406 -5.73 -6.70 -4.59
CA THR A 406 -4.93 -6.32 -5.76
C THR A 406 -5.09 -7.41 -6.83
N ASP A 407 -5.31 -7.06 -8.11
CA ASP A 407 -5.64 -8.02 -9.18
C ASP A 407 -4.36 -8.65 -9.71
N PHE A 408 -3.79 -9.58 -8.94
CA PHE A 408 -2.65 -10.32 -9.44
C PHE A 408 -3.09 -11.55 -10.24
N LYS A 409 -2.92 -11.45 -11.57
CA LYS A 409 -3.35 -12.45 -12.56
C LYS A 409 -2.82 -13.86 -12.28
N LEU A 410 -1.66 -14.01 -11.63
CA LEU A 410 -1.02 -15.31 -11.35
C LEU A 410 -1.96 -16.34 -10.71
N TYR A 411 -2.66 -16.01 -9.62
CA TYR A 411 -3.48 -16.98 -8.92
C TYR A 411 -4.76 -17.32 -9.69
N ARG A 412 -5.37 -16.32 -10.32
CA ARG A 412 -6.54 -16.53 -11.20
C ARG A 412 -6.18 -17.43 -12.37
N ASP A 413 -5.04 -17.15 -13.01
CA ASP A 413 -4.53 -17.94 -14.13
C ASP A 413 -4.16 -19.36 -13.68
N ALA A 414 -3.64 -19.54 -12.47
CA ALA A 414 -3.35 -20.86 -11.90
C ALA A 414 -4.64 -21.69 -11.73
N TYR A 415 -5.72 -21.10 -11.23
CA TYR A 415 -7.03 -21.78 -11.15
C TYR A 415 -7.62 -22.08 -12.54
N MET A 416 -7.49 -21.16 -13.50
CA MET A 416 -7.94 -21.39 -14.88
C MET A 416 -7.15 -22.51 -15.57
N PHE A 417 -5.84 -22.57 -15.33
CA PHE A 417 -5.00 -23.64 -15.85
C PHE A 417 -5.32 -24.98 -15.17
N LEU A 418 -5.56 -24.98 -13.86
CA LEU A 418 -6.02 -26.19 -13.15
C LEU A 418 -7.32 -26.72 -13.75
N LEU A 419 -8.26 -25.85 -14.11
CA LEU A 419 -9.49 -26.23 -14.80
C LEU A 419 -9.21 -26.82 -16.20
N CYS A 420 -8.18 -26.34 -16.90
CA CYS A 420 -7.72 -26.94 -18.15
C CYS A 420 -7.15 -28.35 -17.94
N LEU A 421 -6.37 -28.57 -16.87
CA LEU A 421 -5.85 -29.90 -16.52
C LEU A 421 -6.97 -30.88 -16.20
N VAL A 422 -8.00 -30.45 -15.45
CA VAL A 422 -9.20 -31.27 -15.19
C VAL A 422 -9.92 -31.62 -16.50
N GLY A 423 -9.92 -30.72 -17.49
CA GLY A 423 -10.41 -31.01 -18.83
C GLY A 423 -9.64 -32.13 -19.54
N VAL A 424 -8.31 -32.15 -19.43
CA VAL A 424 -7.45 -33.23 -19.96
C VAL A 424 -7.70 -34.53 -19.21
N ALA A 425 -7.79 -34.48 -17.87
CA ALA A 425 -8.13 -35.64 -17.04
C ALA A 425 -9.48 -36.25 -17.44
N GLY A 426 -10.46 -35.42 -17.83
CA GLY A 426 -11.75 -35.88 -18.33
C GLY A 426 -11.66 -36.72 -19.60
N VAL A 427 -10.68 -36.46 -20.48
CA VAL A 427 -10.43 -37.29 -21.66
C VAL A 427 -9.87 -38.66 -21.24
N GLY A 428 -8.90 -38.68 -20.32
CA GLY A 428 -8.38 -39.92 -19.73
C GLY A 428 -9.44 -40.73 -19.00
N PHE A 429 -10.29 -40.06 -18.23
CA PHE A 429 -11.42 -40.65 -17.52
C PHE A 429 -12.37 -41.40 -18.48
N ILE A 430 -12.77 -40.75 -19.58
CA ILE A 430 -13.63 -41.38 -20.59
C ILE A 430 -12.91 -42.55 -21.26
N TYR A 431 -11.63 -42.38 -21.60
CA TYR A 431 -10.81 -43.42 -22.20
C TYR A 431 -10.73 -44.67 -21.31
N SER A 432 -10.46 -44.50 -20.02
CA SER A 432 -10.39 -45.58 -19.04
C SER A 432 -11.72 -46.32 -18.92
N ILE A 433 -12.86 -45.60 -18.82
CA ILE A 433 -14.18 -46.23 -18.75
C ILE A 433 -14.45 -47.09 -19.98
N VAL A 434 -14.17 -46.57 -21.18
CA VAL A 434 -14.40 -47.31 -22.43
C VAL A 434 -13.54 -48.57 -22.45
N LEU A 435 -12.27 -48.47 -22.09
CA LEU A 435 -11.35 -49.59 -22.08
C LEU A 435 -11.73 -50.65 -21.04
N SER A 436 -12.04 -50.26 -19.81
CA SER A 436 -12.40 -51.21 -18.74
C SER A 436 -13.75 -51.91 -19.02
N ILE A 437 -14.68 -51.26 -19.74
CA ILE A 437 -15.92 -51.91 -20.23
C ILE A 437 -15.59 -52.93 -21.33
N MET A 438 -14.68 -52.60 -22.25
CA MET A 438 -14.27 -53.54 -23.32
C MET A 438 -13.57 -54.79 -22.77
N ASN A 439 -12.88 -54.66 -21.64
CA ASN A 439 -12.16 -55.75 -20.97
C ASN A 439 -12.98 -56.46 -19.87
N GLU A 440 -14.29 -56.20 -19.77
CA GLU A 440 -15.23 -56.85 -18.82
C GLU A 440 -14.83 -56.73 -17.33
N VAL A 441 -14.22 -55.62 -16.92
CA VAL A 441 -13.76 -55.36 -15.54
C VAL A 441 -14.96 -55.06 -14.60
N PRO A 442 -14.91 -55.45 -13.30
CA PRO A 442 -15.97 -55.16 -12.34
C PRO A 442 -16.25 -53.66 -12.17
N ALA A 443 -17.53 -53.28 -12.08
CA ALA A 443 -17.95 -51.87 -12.02
C ALA A 443 -17.37 -51.06 -10.84
N LYS A 444 -17.08 -51.71 -9.70
CA LYS A 444 -16.41 -51.05 -8.56
C LYS A 444 -15.02 -50.56 -8.94
N THR A 445 -14.24 -51.42 -9.58
CA THR A 445 -12.87 -51.15 -10.03
C THR A 445 -12.86 -50.07 -11.10
N ILE A 446 -13.79 -50.13 -12.07
CA ILE A 446 -13.97 -49.09 -13.09
C ILE A 446 -14.15 -47.70 -12.48
N ILE A 447 -15.00 -47.58 -11.45
CA ILE A 447 -15.29 -46.29 -10.81
C ILE A 447 -14.05 -45.75 -10.08
N ILE A 448 -13.33 -46.61 -9.34
CA ILE A 448 -12.17 -46.21 -8.55
C ILE A 448 -11.01 -45.80 -9.47
N GLU A 449 -10.61 -46.66 -10.41
CA GLU A 449 -9.51 -46.43 -11.36
C GLU A 449 -9.76 -45.19 -12.22
N SER A 450 -10.99 -45.03 -12.73
CA SER A 450 -11.31 -43.86 -13.56
C SER A 450 -11.21 -42.57 -12.75
N LEU A 451 -11.70 -42.55 -11.50
CA LEU A 451 -11.61 -41.38 -10.63
C LEU A 451 -10.16 -41.09 -10.18
N ASP A 452 -9.30 -42.10 -10.07
CA ASP A 452 -7.88 -41.94 -9.73
C ASP A 452 -7.11 -41.12 -10.79
N ILE A 453 -7.44 -41.28 -12.07
CA ILE A 453 -6.88 -40.45 -13.15
C ILE A 453 -7.06 -38.94 -12.88
N ILE A 454 -8.21 -38.57 -12.30
CA ILE A 454 -8.52 -37.17 -11.97
C ILE A 454 -7.65 -36.69 -10.81
N THR A 455 -7.37 -37.54 -9.81
CA THR A 455 -6.56 -37.19 -8.63
C THR A 455 -5.08 -37.04 -9.00
N ILE A 456 -4.54 -37.93 -9.84
CA ILE A 456 -3.14 -37.90 -10.31
C ILE A 456 -2.83 -36.62 -11.11
N THR A 457 -3.82 -36.12 -11.86
CA THR A 457 -3.65 -34.93 -12.69
C THR A 457 -3.46 -33.64 -11.88
N VAL A 458 -3.91 -33.61 -10.62
CA VAL A 458 -3.84 -32.42 -9.77
C VAL A 458 -2.75 -32.57 -8.70
N PRO A 459 -1.64 -31.84 -8.81
CA PRO A 459 -0.49 -31.98 -7.91
C PRO A 459 -0.81 -31.54 -6.47
N PRO A 460 -0.66 -32.42 -5.45
CA PRO A 460 -0.99 -32.09 -4.06
C PRO A 460 -0.08 -31.00 -3.47
N ALA A 461 1.18 -30.94 -3.90
CA ALA A 461 2.16 -29.98 -3.41
C ALA A 461 2.08 -28.58 -4.07
N LEU A 462 1.18 -28.37 -5.03
CA LEU A 462 1.14 -27.13 -5.84
C LEU A 462 1.03 -25.83 -5.01
N PRO A 463 0.14 -25.71 -4.01
CA PRO A 463 0.05 -24.49 -3.21
C PRO A 463 1.31 -24.23 -2.37
N ALA A 464 1.89 -25.28 -1.79
CA ALA A 464 3.12 -25.19 -1.00
C ALA A 464 4.32 -24.80 -1.88
N ALA A 465 4.42 -25.39 -3.06
CA ALA A 465 5.47 -25.11 -4.05
C ALA A 465 5.43 -23.64 -4.51
N MET A 466 4.24 -23.10 -4.82
CA MET A 466 4.09 -21.71 -5.25
C MET A 466 4.48 -20.70 -4.15
N THR A 467 4.23 -21.03 -2.88
CA THR A 467 4.58 -20.15 -1.75
C THR A 467 6.05 -20.22 -1.37
N ALA A 468 6.74 -21.34 -1.60
CA ALA A 468 8.15 -21.53 -1.27
C ALA A 468 9.05 -20.45 -1.90
N GLY A 469 8.89 -20.17 -3.20
CA GLY A 469 9.65 -19.13 -3.89
C GLY A 469 9.48 -17.72 -3.28
N ILE A 470 8.27 -17.38 -2.83
CA ILE A 470 7.96 -16.10 -2.19
C ILE A 470 8.62 -16.02 -0.80
N VAL A 471 8.53 -17.08 0.00
CA VAL A 471 9.12 -17.15 1.35
C VAL A 471 10.65 -17.02 1.28
N TYR A 472 11.29 -17.69 0.30
CA TYR A 472 12.73 -17.56 0.12
C TYR A 472 13.13 -16.16 -0.35
N ALA A 473 12.37 -15.55 -1.27
CA ALA A 473 12.60 -14.15 -1.66
C ALA A 473 12.44 -13.18 -0.47
N GLN A 474 11.42 -13.38 0.38
CA GLN A 474 11.22 -12.58 1.60
C GLN A 474 12.42 -12.71 2.56
N ARG A 475 12.97 -13.93 2.73
CA ARG A 475 14.18 -14.15 3.55
C ARG A 475 15.39 -13.42 2.97
N ARG A 476 15.57 -13.41 1.64
CA ARG A 476 16.67 -12.67 0.99
C ARG A 476 16.51 -11.16 1.12
N LEU A 477 15.31 -10.63 0.91
CA LEU A 477 15.00 -9.21 1.13
C LEU A 477 15.27 -8.79 2.58
N LYS A 478 14.88 -9.62 3.56
CA LYS A 478 15.17 -9.36 4.97
C LYS A 478 16.68 -9.27 5.26
N LYS A 479 17.51 -10.10 4.60
CA LYS A 479 18.99 -10.00 4.70
C LYS A 479 19.55 -8.71 4.11
N LEU A 480 18.86 -8.12 3.12
CA LEU A 480 19.20 -6.81 2.54
C LEU A 480 18.64 -5.63 3.36
N GLY A 481 18.05 -5.87 4.53
CA GLY A 481 17.43 -4.82 5.35
C GLY A 481 16.09 -4.32 4.82
N ILE A 482 15.43 -5.05 3.91
CA ILE A 482 14.10 -4.75 3.39
C ILE A 482 13.09 -5.70 4.05
N PHE A 483 12.25 -5.16 4.93
CA PHE A 483 11.18 -5.89 5.59
C PHE A 483 9.92 -5.86 4.72
N CYS A 484 9.20 -6.98 4.69
CA CYS A 484 7.98 -7.14 3.90
C CYS A 484 6.86 -7.66 4.79
N ILE A 485 5.76 -6.90 4.87
CA ILE A 485 4.56 -7.25 5.64
C ILE A 485 3.64 -8.17 4.81
N SER A 486 3.56 -7.93 3.49
CA SER A 486 2.68 -8.67 2.57
C SER A 486 3.48 -9.43 1.50
N PRO A 487 3.84 -10.71 1.72
CA PRO A 487 4.74 -11.46 0.83
C PRO A 487 4.23 -11.58 -0.61
N GLN A 488 2.92 -11.61 -0.83
CA GLN A 488 2.32 -11.69 -2.17
C GLN A 488 2.69 -10.49 -3.06
N ARG A 489 2.92 -9.30 -2.47
CA ARG A 489 3.32 -8.11 -3.21
C ARG A 489 4.75 -8.20 -3.78
N ILE A 490 5.58 -9.14 -3.32
CA ILE A 490 6.93 -9.37 -3.87
C ILE A 490 6.84 -9.74 -5.36
N ASN A 491 5.92 -10.64 -5.72
CA ASN A 491 5.72 -11.04 -7.11
C ASN A 491 5.18 -9.89 -7.98
N ILE A 492 4.32 -9.03 -7.41
CA ILE A 492 3.81 -7.83 -8.09
C ILE A 492 4.95 -6.84 -8.38
N CYS A 493 5.92 -6.73 -7.47
CA CYS A 493 7.09 -5.86 -7.65
C CYS A 493 7.93 -6.25 -8.88
N GLY A 494 7.86 -7.50 -9.34
CA GLY A 494 8.50 -7.95 -10.57
C GLY A 494 7.92 -7.33 -11.85
N GLN A 495 6.69 -6.82 -11.80
CA GLN A 495 5.98 -6.21 -12.94
C GLN A 495 6.07 -4.68 -12.98
N LEU A 496 6.64 -4.05 -11.96
CA LEU A 496 6.77 -2.60 -11.87
C LEU A 496 7.45 -2.03 -13.11
N ASN A 497 6.81 -1.01 -13.69
CA ASN A 497 7.32 -0.27 -14.84
C ASN A 497 7.32 1.25 -14.61
N LEU A 498 6.79 1.70 -13.48
CA LEU A 498 6.82 3.10 -13.07
C LEU A 498 7.02 3.22 -11.56
N ILE A 499 7.86 4.16 -11.14
CA ILE A 499 8.12 4.43 -9.72
C ILE A 499 7.98 5.93 -9.47
N CYS A 500 7.10 6.26 -8.54
CA CYS A 500 6.96 7.59 -7.98
C CYS A 500 7.92 7.74 -6.80
N PHE A 501 8.65 8.86 -6.75
CA PHE A 501 9.56 9.23 -5.66
C PHE A 501 9.11 10.54 -5.04
N ASP A 502 9.09 10.61 -3.70
CA ASP A 502 9.13 11.90 -3.03
C ASP A 502 10.53 12.53 -3.17
N LYS A 503 10.63 13.85 -3.05
CA LYS A 503 11.88 14.61 -3.21
C LYS A 503 12.61 14.77 -1.89
N THR A 504 11.97 15.37 -0.89
CA THR A 504 12.57 15.70 0.42
C THR A 504 12.70 14.42 1.22
N GLY A 505 13.87 14.17 1.83
CA GLY A 505 14.13 12.97 2.64
C GLY A 505 14.19 11.64 1.88
N THR A 506 13.65 11.57 0.67
CA THR A 506 13.79 10.40 -0.22
C THR A 506 14.95 10.55 -1.23
N LEU A 507 14.88 11.53 -2.14
CA LEU A 507 15.94 11.78 -3.16
C LEU A 507 17.06 12.69 -2.63
N THR A 508 16.69 13.61 -1.74
CA THR A 508 17.56 14.59 -1.07
C THR A 508 17.74 14.22 0.40
N GLU A 509 18.79 14.73 1.04
CA GLU A 509 19.05 14.56 2.47
C GLU A 509 17.93 15.16 3.34
N ASP A 510 17.79 14.67 4.58
CA ASP A 510 16.82 15.15 5.59
C ASP A 510 17.33 16.45 6.22
N GLY A 511 17.37 17.53 5.45
CA GLY A 511 17.88 18.81 5.91
C GLY A 511 17.96 19.88 4.83
N LEU A 512 18.06 21.14 5.28
CA LEU A 512 18.29 22.30 4.44
C LEU A 512 19.58 22.96 4.92
N ASP A 513 20.53 23.15 4.00
CA ASP A 513 21.75 23.90 4.32
C ASP A 513 21.55 25.37 3.92
N MET A 514 22.00 26.28 4.79
CA MET A 514 22.02 27.71 4.49
C MET A 514 23.10 27.96 3.44
N TRP A 515 22.69 28.45 2.26
CA TRP A 515 23.62 28.83 1.20
C TRP A 515 24.01 30.31 1.31
N GLY A 516 23.04 31.17 1.61
CA GLY A 516 23.32 32.60 1.80
C GLY A 516 22.08 33.45 2.04
N VAL A 517 22.33 34.72 2.33
CA VAL A 517 21.32 35.73 2.62
C VAL A 517 21.43 36.89 1.62
N GLN A 518 20.29 37.31 1.05
CA GLN A 518 20.19 38.43 0.11
C GLN A 518 19.32 39.54 0.72
N ARG A 519 19.94 40.56 1.32
CA ARG A 519 19.23 41.67 1.96
C ARG A 519 18.83 42.74 0.94
N VAL A 520 17.76 43.47 1.24
CA VAL A 520 17.32 44.63 0.47
C VAL A 520 17.54 45.90 1.28
N GLU A 521 18.27 46.84 0.69
CA GLU A 521 18.44 48.21 1.19
C GLU A 521 18.18 49.18 0.04
N ASN A 522 17.42 50.26 0.28
CA ASN A 522 17.05 51.24 -0.75
C ASN A 522 16.44 50.62 -2.02
N SER A 523 15.60 49.58 -1.86
CA SER A 523 14.92 48.87 -2.95
C SER A 523 15.85 48.22 -3.98
N ARG A 524 17.08 47.85 -3.57
CA ARG A 524 18.02 47.04 -4.37
C ARG A 524 18.56 45.88 -3.53
N PHE A 525 18.87 44.77 -4.17
CA PHE A 525 19.57 43.67 -3.50
C PHE A 525 21.03 44.03 -3.23
N HIS A 526 21.48 43.83 -2.00
CA HIS A 526 22.89 43.88 -1.63
C HIS A 526 23.61 42.59 -2.04
N HIS A 527 24.95 42.53 -2.06
CA HIS A 527 25.69 41.30 -2.35
C HIS A 527 25.31 40.16 -1.38
N SER A 528 25.32 38.92 -1.91
CA SER A 528 25.01 37.72 -1.11
C SER A 528 26.03 37.56 0.01
N GLU A 529 25.56 37.38 1.24
CA GLU A 529 26.38 37.20 2.44
C GLU A 529 26.21 35.76 2.95
N GLU A 530 27.33 35.04 3.12
CA GLU A 530 27.33 33.64 3.58
C GLU A 530 26.96 33.51 5.07
N ASN A 531 27.24 34.54 5.90
CA ASN A 531 27.13 34.47 7.36
C ASN A 531 26.27 35.62 7.93
N ALA A 532 25.14 35.28 8.55
CA ALA A 532 24.20 36.24 9.15
C ALA A 532 24.65 36.80 10.52
N TYR A 533 25.68 36.23 11.15
CA TYR A 533 26.17 36.59 12.49
C TYR A 533 27.22 37.73 12.51
N LYS A 534 27.49 38.41 11.39
CA LYS A 534 28.40 39.57 11.38
C LYS A 534 27.87 40.69 12.28
N GLU A 535 28.74 41.34 13.07
CA GLU A 535 28.38 42.36 14.08
C GLU A 535 27.49 43.50 13.53
N SER A 536 27.71 43.93 12.28
CA SER A 536 26.91 44.97 11.63
C SER A 536 25.45 44.57 11.36
N LEU A 537 25.15 43.26 11.32
CA LEU A 537 23.85 42.71 10.94
C LEU A 537 23.01 42.26 12.13
N VAL A 538 23.63 42.06 13.29
CA VAL A 538 22.97 41.54 14.50
C VAL A 538 21.77 42.42 14.92
N LYS A 539 21.86 43.74 14.75
CA LYS A 539 20.77 44.68 15.08
C LYS A 539 19.80 44.95 13.91
N SER A 540 19.98 44.30 12.76
CA SER A 540 19.12 44.51 11.60
C SER A 540 17.74 43.87 11.77
N HIS A 541 16.71 44.47 11.19
CA HIS A 541 15.35 43.89 11.13
C HIS A 541 15.35 42.54 10.38
N PHE A 542 16.32 42.30 9.50
CA PHE A 542 16.50 41.05 8.79
C PHE A 542 16.87 39.89 9.74
N VAL A 543 17.92 40.07 10.55
CA VAL A 543 18.35 39.07 11.53
C VAL A 543 17.32 38.93 12.65
N ALA A 544 16.71 40.05 13.09
CA ALA A 544 15.60 39.99 14.05
C ALA A 544 14.42 39.15 13.52
N CYS A 545 14.10 39.24 12.22
CA CYS A 545 13.08 38.42 11.59
C CYS A 545 13.47 36.93 11.56
N MET A 546 14.73 36.60 11.23
CA MET A 546 15.23 35.22 11.28
C MET A 546 15.20 34.64 12.70
N ALA A 547 15.58 35.43 13.69
CA ALA A 547 15.67 35.01 15.09
C ALA A 547 14.30 34.90 15.78
N THR A 548 13.27 35.64 15.32
CA THR A 548 11.96 35.66 16.00
C THR A 548 10.87 34.89 15.26
N CYS A 549 10.95 34.82 13.93
CA CYS A 549 9.90 34.24 13.10
C CYS A 549 10.11 32.72 12.99
N HIS A 550 9.94 31.97 14.08
CA HIS A 550 10.09 30.51 14.10
C HIS A 550 9.11 29.83 15.06
N SER A 551 8.94 28.52 14.89
CA SER A 551 8.19 27.65 15.82
C SER A 551 9.08 26.81 16.75
N LEU A 552 10.37 27.10 16.84
CA LEU A 552 11.30 26.39 17.73
C LEU A 552 10.90 26.48 19.20
N THR A 553 11.10 25.39 19.92
CA THR A 553 10.92 25.27 21.37
C THR A 553 12.11 24.52 21.97
N LYS A 554 12.33 24.65 23.27
CA LYS A 554 13.43 23.97 23.99
C LYS A 554 12.85 22.76 24.73
N ILE A 555 13.26 21.56 24.34
CA ILE A 555 12.86 20.30 24.97
C ILE A 555 14.10 19.70 25.62
N GLU A 556 14.04 19.44 26.93
CA GLU A 556 15.18 18.91 27.71
C GLU A 556 16.49 19.71 27.55
N GLY A 557 16.37 21.01 27.27
CA GLY A 557 17.52 21.89 27.07
C GLY A 557 18.02 21.99 25.62
N GLN A 558 17.54 21.15 24.70
CA GLN A 558 17.90 21.17 23.28
C GLN A 558 16.83 21.89 22.44
N LEU A 559 17.27 22.65 21.43
CA LEU A 559 16.37 23.27 20.46
C LEU A 559 15.74 22.20 19.56
N SER A 560 14.41 22.24 19.45
CA SER A 560 13.63 21.32 18.65
C SER A 560 12.53 22.06 17.87
N GLY A 561 12.31 21.65 16.63
CA GLY A 561 11.29 22.21 15.75
C GLY A 561 11.60 21.94 14.27
N ASP A 562 10.96 22.68 13.37
CA ASP A 562 11.13 22.49 11.92
C ASP A 562 12.62 22.65 11.51
N PRO A 563 13.20 21.73 10.71
CA PRO A 563 14.62 21.80 10.33
C PRO A 563 15.00 23.09 9.62
N LEU A 564 14.08 23.69 8.85
CA LEU A 564 14.28 24.98 8.20
C LEU A 564 14.42 26.09 9.26
N ASP A 565 13.55 26.07 10.26
CA ASP A 565 13.55 27.04 11.35
C ASP A 565 14.80 26.88 12.21
N LEU A 566 15.21 25.63 12.46
CA LEU A 566 16.40 25.30 13.23
C LEU A 566 17.65 25.84 12.53
N LYS A 567 17.81 25.55 11.24
CA LYS A 567 18.97 25.99 10.45
C LYS A 567 19.01 27.51 10.27
N MET A 568 17.84 28.13 10.09
CA MET A 568 17.70 29.58 10.06
C MET A 568 18.11 30.22 11.39
N PHE A 569 17.67 29.66 12.52
CA PHE A 569 17.99 30.16 13.85
C PHE A 569 19.47 29.94 14.22
N GLU A 570 20.01 28.74 13.96
CA GLU A 570 21.43 28.41 14.12
C GLU A 570 22.32 29.39 13.34
N ALA A 571 21.94 29.75 12.12
CA ALA A 571 22.68 30.70 11.29
C ALA A 571 22.76 32.12 11.88
N THR A 572 21.82 32.50 12.77
CA THR A 572 21.87 33.80 13.46
C THR A 572 22.85 33.80 14.64
N GLY A 573 23.12 32.63 15.25
CA GLY A 573 23.89 32.51 16.49
C GLY A 573 23.18 33.04 17.75
N TRP A 574 21.88 33.39 17.66
CA TRP A 574 21.09 33.85 18.80
C TRP A 574 20.73 32.71 19.75
N ILE A 575 20.36 33.06 20.99
CA ILE A 575 19.98 32.13 22.04
C ILE A 575 18.49 32.30 22.34
N LEU A 576 17.77 31.19 22.36
CA LEU A 576 16.35 31.12 22.74
C LEU A 576 16.22 30.80 24.23
N GLU A 577 15.52 31.65 24.97
CA GLU A 577 15.16 31.44 26.36
C GLU A 577 13.64 31.36 26.50
N GLU A 578 13.19 30.22 27.01
CA GLU A 578 11.80 29.98 27.39
C GLU A 578 11.73 29.94 28.92
N ALA A 579 10.64 30.46 29.49
CA ALA A 579 10.44 30.45 30.92
C ALA A 579 10.29 29.01 31.44
N THR A 580 11.00 28.67 32.52
CA THR A 580 10.87 27.36 33.18
C THR A 580 9.58 27.27 34.01
N GLU A 581 9.09 26.05 34.27
CA GLU A 581 7.84 25.79 35.01
C GLU A 581 7.82 26.44 36.41
N GLU A 582 9.00 26.57 37.04
CA GLU A 582 9.16 27.23 38.34
C GLU A 582 9.02 28.76 38.23
N GLU A 583 9.53 29.37 37.16
CA GLU A 583 9.51 30.83 36.93
C GLU A 583 8.12 31.35 36.53
N THR A 584 7.36 30.57 35.76
CA THR A 584 5.95 30.85 35.42
C THR A 584 5.01 30.72 36.60
N SER A 585 5.35 29.92 37.61
CA SER A 585 4.55 29.78 38.83
C SER A 585 4.69 30.97 39.80
N LEU A 586 5.83 31.67 39.75
CA LEU A 586 6.18 32.76 40.66
C LEU A 586 5.70 34.14 40.20
N HIS A 587 5.47 34.32 38.90
CA HIS A 587 5.03 35.59 38.33
C HIS A 587 3.66 35.39 37.67
N GLU A 588 2.61 36.04 38.19
CA GLU A 588 1.25 36.09 37.61
C GLU A 588 1.19 36.69 36.18
N ARG A 589 2.35 36.99 35.57
CA ARG A 589 2.49 37.53 34.21
C ARG A 589 3.39 36.62 33.39
N ILE A 590 2.86 36.23 32.23
CA ILE A 590 3.53 35.53 31.14
C ILE A 590 4.93 36.11 30.94
N MET A 591 5.98 35.31 31.17
CA MET A 591 7.28 35.59 30.59
C MET A 591 7.22 35.12 29.13
N PRO A 592 7.24 36.05 28.15
CA PRO A 592 7.26 35.68 26.74
C PRO A 592 8.54 34.92 26.43
N THR A 593 8.53 34.06 25.41
CA THR A 593 9.76 33.50 24.85
C THR A 593 10.65 34.65 24.39
N VAL A 594 11.86 34.74 24.95
CA VAL A 594 12.83 35.80 24.65
C VAL A 594 13.95 35.23 23.79
N VAL A 595 14.32 35.96 22.74
CA VAL A 595 15.51 35.69 21.94
C VAL A 595 16.53 36.80 22.14
N ARG A 596 17.79 36.42 22.31
CA ARG A 596 18.89 37.37 22.56
C ARG A 596 20.17 37.00 21.81
N PRO A 597 20.97 38.00 21.39
CA PRO A 597 22.27 37.75 20.80
C PRO A 597 23.26 37.22 21.85
N PRO A 598 24.30 36.47 21.44
CA PRO A 598 25.29 35.94 22.36
C PRO A 598 26.11 37.08 23.00
N LYS A 599 26.41 36.95 24.29
CA LYS A 599 27.04 37.99 25.15
C LYS A 599 28.41 38.51 24.66
N GLN A 600 29.05 37.85 23.70
CA GLN A 600 30.43 38.15 23.26
C GLN A 600 30.56 39.16 22.10
N LEU A 601 29.45 39.63 21.50
CA LEU A 601 29.48 40.49 20.28
C LEU A 601 29.16 41.98 20.54
N LEU A 602 29.10 42.42 21.80
CA LEU A 602 28.85 43.83 22.14
C LEU A 602 30.19 44.50 22.46
N PRO A 603 30.61 45.55 21.74
CA PRO A 603 31.83 46.29 22.09
C PRO A 603 31.67 46.96 23.46
N GLU A 604 32.71 46.88 24.30
CA GLU A 604 32.80 47.67 25.53
C GLU A 604 32.67 49.16 25.18
N PRO A 605 31.82 49.93 25.88
CA PRO A 605 31.71 51.35 25.62
C PRO A 605 33.01 52.05 26.01
N VAL A 606 33.58 52.82 25.07
CA VAL A 606 34.71 53.71 25.34
C VAL A 606 34.25 54.78 26.33
N MET A 607 34.79 54.72 27.55
CA MET A 607 34.53 55.70 28.60
C MET A 607 35.11 57.07 28.23
N SER A 608 34.26 58.08 28.04
CA SER A 608 34.65 59.48 28.20
C SER A 608 34.43 59.88 29.67
N PRO A 609 35.46 60.36 30.39
CA PRO A 609 35.28 60.88 31.72
C PRO A 609 34.76 62.31 31.60
N GLU A 610 33.55 62.56 32.11
CA GLU A 610 33.09 63.81 32.75
C GLU A 610 31.57 63.99 32.60
N GLN A 611 30.90 63.91 33.75
CA GLN A 611 29.66 64.60 34.18
C GLN A 611 28.51 63.69 34.67
N ASP A 612 28.48 63.62 36.00
CA ASP A 612 27.35 63.59 36.95
C ASP A 612 26.43 62.37 37.10
N MET A 613 26.32 61.99 38.38
CA MET A 613 25.49 60.93 38.94
C MET A 613 23.99 61.24 38.81
N GLU A 614 23.31 60.59 37.87
CA GLU A 614 21.89 60.22 38.00
C GLU A 614 21.68 58.83 37.39
N LEU A 615 21.08 57.93 38.20
CA LEU A 615 20.50 56.62 37.84
C LEU A 615 21.35 55.70 36.94
N TYR A 616 21.85 54.60 37.52
CA TYR A 616 22.39 53.46 36.78
C TYR A 616 21.32 52.87 35.83
N GLU A 617 21.18 53.43 34.62
CA GLU A 617 20.47 52.78 33.53
C GLU A 617 21.29 51.58 33.08
N LEU A 618 20.73 50.39 33.31
CA LEU A 618 21.23 49.14 32.75
C LEU A 618 21.57 49.36 31.27
N SER A 619 22.80 49.00 30.88
CA SER A 619 23.14 48.72 29.49
C SER A 619 22.14 47.70 28.95
N ALA A 620 21.09 48.17 28.27
CA ALA A 620 19.98 47.33 27.83
C ALA A 620 20.51 46.25 26.88
N SER A 621 20.49 44.99 27.32
CA SER A 621 20.71 43.85 26.45
C SER A 621 19.67 43.90 25.32
N TYR A 622 20.11 43.72 24.07
CA TYR A 622 19.21 43.74 22.91
C TYR A 622 18.38 42.44 22.90
N GLU A 623 17.25 42.45 23.59
CA GLU A 623 16.40 41.27 23.80
C GLU A 623 15.02 41.47 23.16
N ILE A 624 14.57 40.47 22.40
CA ILE A 624 13.28 40.52 21.72
C ILE A 624 12.35 39.47 22.32
N GLY A 625 11.20 39.91 22.85
CA GLY A 625 10.14 39.03 23.33
C GLY A 625 9.14 38.70 22.22
N ILE A 626 8.86 37.42 22.01
CA ILE A 626 7.82 36.94 21.09
C ILE A 626 6.46 37.04 21.79
N VAL A 627 5.55 37.84 21.22
CA VAL A 627 4.23 38.14 21.82
C VAL A 627 3.16 37.19 21.30
N ARG A 628 3.11 36.97 19.98
CA ARG A 628 2.13 36.08 19.34
C ARG A 628 2.71 35.49 18.07
N GLN A 629 2.48 34.21 17.85
CA GLN A 629 2.90 33.51 16.64
C GLN A 629 1.68 33.10 15.80
N PHE A 630 1.74 33.36 14.50
CA PHE A 630 0.85 32.78 13.50
C PHE A 630 1.62 31.68 12.76
N PRO A 631 1.43 30.41 13.15
CA PRO A 631 2.22 29.31 12.61
C PRO A 631 2.04 29.17 11.11
N PHE A 632 3.03 28.53 10.48
CA PHE A 632 3.01 28.23 9.05
C PHE A 632 1.73 27.47 8.67
N SER A 633 1.15 27.80 7.52
CA SER A 633 0.00 27.10 6.95
C SER A 633 0.31 26.75 5.51
N SER A 634 0.20 25.48 5.12
CA SER A 634 0.48 25.03 3.75
C SER A 634 -0.46 25.64 2.72
N ALA A 635 -1.69 25.96 3.10
CA ALA A 635 -2.65 26.67 2.25
C ALA A 635 -2.25 28.14 2.03
N LEU A 636 -1.76 28.82 3.07
CA LEU A 636 -1.35 30.24 3.02
C LEU A 636 0.11 30.47 2.63
N GLN A 637 0.95 29.43 2.73
CA GLN A 637 2.37 29.36 2.38
C GLN A 637 3.26 30.40 3.12
N ARG A 638 2.90 30.77 4.35
CA ARG A 638 3.64 31.76 5.15
C ARG A 638 3.39 31.61 6.66
N MET A 639 4.29 32.19 7.45
CA MET A 639 4.25 32.35 8.91
C MET A 639 4.45 33.82 9.26
N SER A 640 3.85 34.29 10.34
CA SER A 640 4.13 35.62 10.89
C SER A 640 4.21 35.58 12.41
N VAL A 641 4.97 36.51 12.99
CA VAL A 641 5.17 36.63 14.44
C VAL A 641 5.08 38.11 14.82
N VAL A 642 4.38 38.40 15.90
CA VAL A 642 4.40 39.71 16.54
C VAL A 642 5.39 39.65 17.69
N ALA A 643 6.38 40.54 17.66
CA ALA A 643 7.46 40.61 18.61
C ALA A 643 7.58 42.02 19.19
N ARG A 644 8.24 42.14 20.34
CA ARG A 644 8.45 43.40 21.04
C ARG A 644 9.86 43.44 21.59
N LEU A 645 10.60 44.50 21.27
CA LEU A 645 11.89 44.77 21.89
C LEU A 645 11.69 45.14 23.37
N LEU A 646 12.44 44.50 24.27
CA LEU A 646 12.38 44.79 25.69
C LEU A 646 12.79 46.24 25.95
N GLY A 647 11.98 46.97 26.73
CA GLY A 647 12.12 48.41 26.97
C GLY A 647 11.31 49.31 26.02
N GLU A 648 10.96 48.87 24.81
CA GLU A 648 10.11 49.67 23.90
C GLU A 648 8.61 49.47 24.16
N LYS A 649 7.79 50.51 23.91
CA LYS A 649 6.31 50.41 23.96
C LYS A 649 5.69 49.86 22.66
N ARG A 650 6.46 49.82 21.57
CA ARG A 650 5.98 49.46 20.23
C ARG A 650 6.22 47.98 19.94
N MET A 651 5.43 47.42 19.02
CA MET A 651 5.55 46.03 18.56
C MET A 651 5.85 46.00 17.06
N ASP A 652 6.59 44.99 16.64
CA ASP A 652 6.92 44.72 15.24
C ASP A 652 6.30 43.39 14.81
N ALA A 653 5.77 43.35 13.60
CA ALA A 653 5.32 42.14 12.93
C ALA A 653 6.39 41.68 11.95
N TYR A 654 6.86 40.45 12.11
CA TYR A 654 7.80 39.78 11.23
C TYR A 654 7.07 38.68 10.45
N LEU A 655 7.42 38.50 9.18
CA LEU A 655 6.77 37.53 8.30
C LEU A 655 7.80 36.83 7.43
N LYS A 656 7.66 35.51 7.31
CA LYS A 656 8.43 34.68 6.38
C LYS A 656 7.52 33.79 5.55
N GLY A 657 7.88 33.51 4.30
CA GLY A 657 7.09 32.62 3.47
C GLY A 657 7.57 32.49 2.03
N ALA A 658 6.71 31.90 1.19
CA ALA A 658 6.94 31.77 -0.24
C ALA A 658 7.14 33.17 -0.87
N PRO A 659 8.21 33.40 -1.65
CA PRO A 659 8.57 34.73 -2.13
C PRO A 659 7.42 35.51 -2.79
N GLU A 660 6.68 34.87 -3.68
CA GLU A 660 5.55 35.50 -4.40
C GLU A 660 4.38 35.90 -3.47
N VAL A 661 4.15 35.11 -2.42
CA VAL A 661 3.10 35.40 -1.43
C VAL A 661 3.53 36.57 -0.55
N VAL A 662 4.77 36.55 -0.06
CA VAL A 662 5.31 37.64 0.76
C VAL A 662 5.30 38.96 -0.02
N THR A 663 5.75 38.97 -1.28
CA THR A 663 5.75 40.19 -2.11
C THR A 663 4.35 40.73 -2.35
N SER A 664 3.34 39.87 -2.49
CA SER A 664 1.95 40.32 -2.66
C SER A 664 1.38 41.06 -1.43
N LEU A 665 1.99 40.88 -0.26
CA LEU A 665 1.62 41.51 1.01
C LEU A 665 2.50 42.73 1.34
N CYS A 666 3.56 42.96 0.58
CA CYS A 666 4.50 44.06 0.79
C CYS A 666 4.11 45.33 0.03
N LYS A 667 4.59 46.49 0.50
CA LYS A 667 4.54 47.76 -0.22
C LYS A 667 5.38 47.64 -1.49
N LYS A 668 4.79 47.94 -2.65
CA LYS A 668 5.45 47.83 -3.97
C LYS A 668 6.75 48.62 -4.05
N GLU A 669 6.86 49.74 -3.34
CA GLU A 669 8.05 50.60 -3.30
C GLU A 669 9.27 49.92 -2.64
N THR A 670 9.04 48.96 -1.73
CA THR A 670 10.11 48.24 -1.01
C THR A 670 10.65 47.03 -1.76
N VAL A 671 9.91 46.54 -2.76
CA VAL A 671 10.29 45.36 -3.54
C VAL A 671 11.24 45.79 -4.67
N PRO A 672 12.44 45.20 -4.78
CA PRO A 672 13.37 45.51 -5.88
C PRO A 672 12.78 45.20 -7.25
N GLN A 673 13.13 46.00 -8.27
CA GLN A 673 12.64 45.80 -9.64
C GLN A 673 13.15 44.50 -10.27
N ASP A 674 14.33 44.04 -9.87
CA ASP A 674 15.00 42.80 -10.29
C ASP A 674 14.56 41.56 -9.46
N PHE A 675 13.58 41.69 -8.56
CA PHE A 675 13.10 40.60 -7.72
C PHE A 675 12.74 39.32 -8.48
N ALA A 676 11.96 39.45 -9.56
CA ALA A 676 11.51 38.30 -10.33
C ALA A 676 12.70 37.57 -11.00
N GLU A 677 13.66 38.33 -11.52
CA GLU A 677 14.85 37.79 -12.19
C GLU A 677 15.78 37.08 -11.19
N VAL A 678 16.03 37.70 -10.03
CA VAL A 678 16.87 37.11 -8.96
C VAL A 678 16.22 35.84 -8.40
N LEU A 679 14.92 35.86 -8.14
CA LEU A 679 14.17 34.69 -7.69
C LEU A 679 14.21 33.56 -8.73
N GLU A 680 14.00 33.88 -10.00
CA GLU A 680 14.05 32.92 -11.09
C GLU A 680 15.46 32.32 -11.22
N ASN A 681 16.53 33.12 -11.07
CA ASN A 681 17.90 32.62 -11.13
C ASN A 681 18.21 31.62 -10.00
N TYR A 682 17.89 31.95 -8.75
CA TYR A 682 18.10 31.03 -7.63
C TYR A 682 17.23 29.77 -7.72
N THR A 683 15.98 29.90 -8.13
CA THR A 683 15.08 28.73 -8.27
C THR A 683 15.46 27.83 -9.44
N LYS A 684 15.99 28.37 -10.53
CA LYS A 684 16.57 27.60 -11.65
C LYS A 684 17.82 26.82 -11.25
N GLN A 685 18.61 27.35 -10.32
CA GLN A 685 19.77 26.68 -9.75
C GLN A 685 19.40 25.63 -8.68
N GLY A 686 18.10 25.41 -8.42
CA GLY A 686 17.64 24.38 -7.49
C GLY A 686 17.63 24.80 -6.02
N PHE A 687 17.88 26.09 -5.73
CA PHE A 687 17.81 26.58 -4.37
C PHE A 687 16.36 26.74 -3.91
N ARG A 688 16.14 26.50 -2.61
CA ARG A 688 14.92 26.84 -1.90
C ARG A 688 15.05 28.27 -1.39
N VAL A 689 14.17 29.15 -1.88
CA VAL A 689 14.20 30.58 -1.56
C VAL A 689 13.02 30.94 -0.67
N ILE A 690 13.28 31.70 0.39
CA ILE A 690 12.28 32.18 1.36
C ILE A 690 12.37 33.69 1.44
N ALA A 691 11.25 34.39 1.37
CA ALA A 691 11.24 35.84 1.56
C ALA A 691 10.91 36.22 2.99
N LEU A 692 11.50 37.33 3.43
CA LEU A 692 11.22 37.96 4.72
C LEU A 692 10.60 39.35 4.51
N ALA A 693 9.71 39.73 5.41
CA ALA A 693 9.14 41.07 5.47
C ALA A 693 8.88 41.47 6.92
N HIS A 694 8.87 42.78 7.18
CA HIS A 694 8.50 43.31 8.51
C HIS A 694 7.50 44.45 8.39
N ARG A 695 6.77 44.74 9.47
CA ARG A 695 5.96 45.94 9.60
C ARG A 695 5.98 46.42 11.03
N ARG A 696 6.13 47.74 11.19
CA ARG A 696 5.97 48.37 12.50
C ARG A 696 4.49 48.57 12.80
N LEU A 697 4.03 48.07 13.95
CA LEU A 697 2.62 48.19 14.39
C LEU A 697 2.38 49.49 15.16
N GLU A 698 1.12 49.91 15.23
CA GLU A 698 0.74 51.15 15.92
C GLU A 698 0.98 51.08 17.43
N SER A 699 1.41 52.20 18.02
CA SER A 699 1.76 52.31 19.45
C SER A 699 0.58 52.12 20.42
N LYS A 700 -0.67 52.09 19.93
CA LYS A 700 -1.89 51.92 20.73
C LYS A 700 -2.31 50.45 20.93
N LEU A 701 -1.64 49.49 20.30
CA LEU A 701 -1.96 48.06 20.48
C LEU A 701 -1.48 47.55 21.85
N THR A 702 -2.41 47.15 22.69
CA THR A 702 -2.13 46.45 23.94
C THR A 702 -1.98 44.94 23.71
N TRP A 703 -1.27 44.26 24.62
CA TRP A 703 -1.04 42.80 24.56
C TRP A 703 -2.35 42.00 24.37
N HIS A 704 -3.40 42.31 25.14
CA HIS A 704 -4.70 41.64 25.03
C HIS A 704 -5.37 41.83 23.67
N LYS A 705 -5.24 43.01 23.04
CA LYS A 705 -5.79 43.25 21.70
C LYS A 705 -5.05 42.44 20.65
N VAL A 706 -3.72 42.32 20.77
CA VAL A 706 -2.89 41.55 19.83
C VAL A 706 -3.28 40.07 19.81
N GLN A 707 -3.74 39.49 20.92
CA GLN A 707 -4.18 38.09 20.98
C GLN A 707 -5.47 37.81 20.20
N ASN A 708 -6.31 38.83 19.97
CA ASN A 708 -7.61 38.66 19.31
C ASN A 708 -7.66 39.22 17.88
N ILE A 709 -6.64 39.96 17.45
CA ILE A 709 -6.60 40.52 16.09
C ILE A 709 -6.50 39.42 15.03
N ASN A 710 -7.23 39.59 13.93
CA ASN A 710 -7.16 38.68 12.79
C ASN A 710 -5.81 38.79 12.07
N ARG A 711 -5.27 37.63 11.65
CA ARG A 711 -4.01 37.48 10.91
C ARG A 711 -3.92 38.44 9.72
N ASN A 712 -4.99 38.58 8.93
CA ASN A 712 -5.00 39.44 7.74
C ASN A 712 -4.72 40.92 8.06
N HIS A 713 -5.09 41.41 9.25
CA HIS A 713 -4.86 42.80 9.62
C HIS A 713 -3.38 43.09 9.90
N ILE A 714 -2.67 42.10 10.45
CA ILE A 714 -1.23 42.19 10.76
C ILE A 714 -0.40 42.05 9.49
N GLU A 715 -0.78 41.15 8.58
CA GLU A 715 -0.04 40.82 7.36
C GLU A 715 -0.25 41.79 6.18
N THR A 716 -0.69 43.03 6.41
CA THR A 716 -0.91 44.04 5.35
C THR A 716 0.20 45.09 5.31
N ASN A 717 0.47 45.67 4.13
CA ASN A 717 1.42 46.79 3.95
C ASN A 717 2.80 46.55 4.58
N MET A 718 3.34 45.34 4.42
CA MET A 718 4.64 44.96 4.96
C MET A 718 5.80 45.61 4.16
N GLU A 719 6.97 45.75 4.76
CA GLU A 719 8.20 46.20 4.13
C GLU A 719 9.08 44.98 3.82
N PHE A 720 9.47 44.85 2.56
CA PHE A 720 10.25 43.71 2.09
C PHE A 720 11.69 43.81 2.61
N LEU A 721 12.17 42.76 3.29
CA LEU A 721 13.50 42.73 3.90
C LEU A 721 14.55 42.04 3.02
N GLY A 722 14.16 41.02 2.27
CA GLY A 722 15.06 40.26 1.40
C GLY A 722 14.74 38.77 1.33
N LEU A 723 15.72 37.98 0.89
CA LEU A 723 15.61 36.55 0.61
C LEU A 723 16.63 35.74 1.43
N ILE A 724 16.21 34.56 1.87
CA ILE A 724 17.07 33.50 2.38
C ILE A 724 17.17 32.44 1.31
N VAL A 725 18.39 32.00 0.99
CA VAL A 725 18.69 30.97 0.00
C VAL A 725 19.22 29.74 0.71
N MET A 726 18.55 28.61 0.52
CA MET A 726 18.90 27.31 1.10
C MET A 726 19.09 26.26 0.02
N GLN A 727 19.93 25.28 0.25
CA GLN A 727 20.18 24.18 -0.67
C GLN A 727 19.62 22.86 -0.12
N ASN A 728 18.92 22.10 -0.97
CA ASN A 728 18.61 20.70 -0.70
C ASN A 728 19.66 19.84 -1.39
N LYS A 729 20.52 19.20 -0.60
CA LYS A 729 21.57 18.35 -1.16
C LYS A 729 21.02 17.00 -1.59
N LEU A 730 21.41 16.53 -2.78
CA LEU A 730 21.09 15.18 -3.25
C LEU A 730 21.83 14.13 -2.43
N LYS A 731 21.17 13.00 -2.14
CA LYS A 731 21.85 11.83 -1.60
C LYS A 731 22.82 11.28 -2.64
N PRO A 732 24.05 10.88 -2.25
CA PRO A 732 25.08 10.48 -3.20
C PRO A 732 24.70 9.25 -4.04
N GLU A 733 23.83 8.37 -3.52
CA GLU A 733 23.38 7.18 -4.23
C GLU A 733 22.26 7.47 -5.24
N THR A 734 21.56 8.60 -5.13
CA THR A 734 20.36 8.90 -5.91
C THR A 734 20.62 8.87 -7.42
N PRO A 735 21.63 9.58 -7.98
CA PRO A 735 21.87 9.59 -9.42
C PRO A 735 22.19 8.19 -9.98
N GLY A 736 23.00 7.41 -9.24
CA GLY A 736 23.38 6.05 -9.65
C GLY A 736 22.19 5.09 -9.70
N VAL A 737 21.25 5.21 -8.77
CA VAL A 737 20.03 4.37 -8.75
C VAL A 737 19.08 4.74 -9.88
N LEU A 738 18.87 6.04 -10.14
CA LEU A 738 17.99 6.50 -11.22
C LEU A 738 18.54 6.11 -12.61
N GLU A 739 19.86 6.11 -12.78
CA GLU A 739 20.51 5.59 -13.98
C GLU A 739 20.16 4.11 -14.22
N VAL A 740 20.26 3.27 -13.18
CA VAL A 740 19.92 1.84 -13.26
C VAL A 740 18.45 1.62 -13.63
N LEU A 741 17.53 2.43 -13.07
CA LEU A 741 16.10 2.35 -13.39
C LEU A 741 15.83 2.77 -14.84
N ARG A 742 16.50 3.80 -15.32
CA ARG A 742 16.40 4.29 -16.70
C ARG A 742 16.93 3.27 -17.71
N GLN A 743 18.09 2.67 -17.45
CA GLN A 743 18.65 1.58 -18.27
C GLN A 743 17.72 0.37 -18.31
N ALA A 744 16.97 0.12 -17.23
CA ALA A 744 15.95 -0.90 -17.17
C ALA A 744 14.60 -0.50 -17.81
N ASN A 745 14.50 0.68 -18.44
CA ASN A 745 13.27 1.23 -19.01
C ASN A 745 12.10 1.29 -17.99
N ILE A 746 12.43 1.61 -16.74
CA ILE A 746 11.46 1.87 -15.68
C ILE A 746 11.30 3.38 -15.55
N ARG A 747 10.07 3.85 -15.77
CA ARG A 747 9.77 5.27 -15.72
C ARG A 747 9.83 5.78 -14.29
N THR A 748 10.50 6.91 -14.07
CA THR A 748 10.60 7.55 -12.77
C THR A 748 9.81 8.85 -12.78
N VAL A 749 9.04 9.10 -11.73
CA VAL A 749 8.19 10.29 -11.58
C VAL A 749 8.48 10.92 -10.21
N MET A 750 8.73 12.22 -10.17
CA MET A 750 8.87 12.98 -8.94
C MET A 750 7.51 13.54 -8.51
N VAL A 751 7.15 13.32 -7.24
CA VAL A 751 5.90 13.81 -6.65
C VAL A 751 6.23 14.51 -5.34
N THR A 752 6.18 15.85 -5.32
CA THR A 752 6.69 16.63 -4.19
C THR A 752 5.79 17.81 -3.82
N GLY A 753 5.94 18.30 -2.57
CA GLY A 753 5.33 19.54 -2.09
C GLY A 753 6.08 20.82 -2.48
N ASP A 754 7.29 20.70 -3.05
CA ASP A 754 8.16 21.83 -3.38
C ASP A 754 7.71 22.64 -4.60
N ASN A 755 8.39 23.77 -4.86
CA ASN A 755 8.18 24.57 -6.06
C ASN A 755 8.54 23.77 -7.34
N ILE A 756 7.77 23.99 -8.40
CA ILE A 756 7.94 23.33 -9.69
C ILE A 756 9.33 23.53 -10.30
N LEU A 757 9.89 24.75 -10.24
CA LEU A 757 11.20 25.04 -10.83
C LEU A 757 12.33 24.33 -10.07
N THR A 758 12.28 24.36 -8.74
CA THR A 758 13.20 23.61 -7.87
C THR A 758 13.11 22.11 -8.14
N ALA A 759 11.88 21.56 -8.26
CA ALA A 759 11.66 20.16 -8.56
C ALA A 759 12.20 19.76 -9.95
N ILE A 760 12.07 20.63 -10.96
CA ILE A 760 12.65 20.42 -12.30
C ILE A 760 14.18 20.42 -12.24
N SER A 761 14.78 21.37 -11.51
CA SER A 761 16.24 21.40 -11.31
C SER A 761 16.74 20.14 -10.62
N VAL A 762 16.13 19.72 -9.52
CA VAL A 762 16.49 18.47 -8.82
C VAL A 762 16.29 17.25 -9.71
N ALA A 763 15.24 17.23 -10.55
CA ALA A 763 15.00 16.15 -11.50
C ALA A 763 16.09 16.08 -12.59
N ARG A 764 16.70 17.20 -12.96
CA ARG A 764 17.85 17.24 -13.87
C ARG A 764 19.13 16.80 -13.18
N ASP A 765 19.40 17.34 -11.99
CA ASP A 765 20.62 17.05 -11.22
C ASP A 765 20.72 15.56 -10.85
N CYS A 766 19.58 14.90 -10.60
CA CYS A 766 19.53 13.47 -10.29
C CYS A 766 19.44 12.56 -11.53
N GLY A 767 19.37 13.12 -12.74
CA GLY A 767 19.31 12.35 -14.00
C GLY A 767 17.93 11.76 -14.34
N MET A 768 16.87 12.19 -13.64
CA MET A 768 15.48 11.82 -13.96
C MET A 768 15.01 12.44 -15.28
N ILE A 769 15.45 13.66 -15.56
CA ILE A 769 15.26 14.37 -16.84
C ILE A 769 16.65 14.64 -17.41
N LEU A 770 16.91 14.26 -18.65
CA LEU A 770 18.20 14.57 -19.28
C LEU A 770 18.31 16.07 -19.60
N PRO A 771 19.53 16.64 -19.64
CA PRO A 771 19.72 18.04 -20.02
C PRO A 771 19.17 18.41 -21.40
N GLU A 772 19.12 17.43 -22.32
CA GLU A 772 18.63 17.61 -23.70
C GLU A 772 17.10 17.51 -23.82
N ASP A 773 16.43 16.92 -22.82
CA ASP A 773 14.99 16.69 -22.85
C ASP A 773 14.23 17.99 -22.51
N ARG A 774 13.16 18.27 -23.27
CA ARG A 774 12.35 19.49 -23.11
C ARG A 774 11.32 19.32 -21.99
N VAL A 775 11.18 20.33 -21.13
CA VAL A 775 10.17 20.34 -20.07
C VAL A 775 9.08 21.36 -20.36
N ILE A 776 7.83 20.89 -20.48
CA ILE A 776 6.63 21.69 -20.69
C ILE A 776 5.85 21.79 -19.38
N ILE A 777 5.69 23.01 -18.88
CA ILE A 777 4.86 23.31 -17.71
C ILE A 777 3.41 23.47 -18.15
N ALA A 778 2.52 22.67 -17.57
CA ALA A 778 1.07 22.73 -17.77
C ALA A 778 0.42 23.52 -16.63
N ASP A 779 0.05 24.77 -16.90
CA ASP A 779 -0.55 25.69 -15.92
C ASP A 779 -2.06 25.83 -16.18
N ALA A 780 -2.85 25.07 -15.43
CA ALA A 780 -4.31 25.09 -15.53
C ALA A 780 -4.95 26.10 -14.56
N LEU A 781 -5.87 26.92 -15.09
CA LEU A 781 -6.61 27.94 -14.37
C LEU A 781 -8.07 27.53 -14.20
N SER A 782 -8.60 27.70 -12.99
CA SER A 782 -10.00 27.44 -12.67
C SER A 782 -10.94 28.40 -13.41
N PRO A 783 -12.22 28.03 -13.63
CA PRO A 783 -13.22 28.94 -14.17
C PRO A 783 -13.35 30.19 -13.29
N ARG A 784 -13.41 31.38 -13.88
CA ARG A 784 -13.73 32.66 -13.20
C ARG A 784 -14.73 33.43 -14.05
N ASP A 785 -15.79 33.95 -13.43
CA ASP A 785 -16.84 34.82 -13.99
C ASP A 785 -16.96 34.80 -15.53
N GLY A 786 -17.66 33.80 -16.08
CA GLY A 786 -17.96 33.67 -17.50
C GLY A 786 -16.88 33.03 -18.39
N GLN A 787 -15.70 32.70 -17.86
CA GLN A 787 -14.64 31.99 -18.60
C GLN A 787 -14.58 30.50 -18.23
N VAL A 788 -14.45 29.64 -19.26
CA VAL A 788 -14.22 28.19 -19.10
C VAL A 788 -12.81 27.91 -18.54
N ALA A 789 -12.62 26.76 -17.90
CA ALA A 789 -11.30 26.34 -17.43
C ALA A 789 -10.31 26.27 -18.62
N ARG A 790 -9.07 26.69 -18.41
CA ARG A 790 -8.05 26.77 -19.48
C ARG A 790 -6.68 26.28 -19.01
N ILE A 791 -5.91 25.69 -19.92
CA ILE A 791 -4.53 25.22 -19.69
C ILE A 791 -3.57 26.05 -20.54
N ASN A 792 -2.59 26.67 -19.90
CA ASN A 792 -1.52 27.41 -20.55
C ASN A 792 -0.24 26.55 -20.59
N TRP A 793 0.39 26.47 -21.77
CA TRP A 793 1.61 25.69 -21.97
C TRP A 793 2.85 26.60 -22.03
N ARG A 794 3.84 26.35 -21.16
CA ARG A 794 5.09 27.13 -21.07
C ARG A 794 6.31 26.22 -21.07
N TYR A 795 7.41 26.63 -21.68
CA TYR A 795 8.68 25.93 -21.51
C TYR A 795 9.36 26.35 -20.21
N ALA A 796 10.01 25.39 -19.54
CA ALA A 796 10.86 25.67 -18.40
C ALA A 796 12.18 26.34 -18.81
N ASP A 797 12.69 26.03 -20.01
CA ASP A 797 13.96 26.53 -20.54
C ASP A 797 13.78 27.30 -21.85
N ASN A 798 14.59 28.35 -22.02
CA ASN A 798 14.78 29.00 -23.33
C ASN A 798 16.02 28.38 -24.00
N PRO A 799 15.88 27.61 -25.10
CA PRO A 799 17.01 26.93 -25.73
C PRO A 799 18.04 27.85 -26.41
N ASN A 800 17.83 29.17 -26.47
CA ASN A 800 18.62 30.10 -27.31
C ASN A 800 19.70 30.93 -26.60
N LYS A 801 20.24 30.53 -25.44
CA LYS A 801 21.36 31.29 -24.81
C LYS A 801 22.72 30.60 -24.79
N HIS A 802 22.83 29.35 -25.25
CA HIS A 802 24.11 28.64 -25.36
C HIS A 802 24.29 27.99 -26.74
N SER A 803 24.37 28.82 -27.78
CA SER A 803 25.13 28.46 -28.99
C SER A 803 25.87 29.70 -29.48
N SER A 804 27.17 29.73 -29.23
CA SER A 804 28.09 30.67 -29.86
C SER A 804 28.09 30.41 -31.37
N LYS A 805 27.62 31.41 -32.13
CA LYS A 805 27.78 31.64 -33.59
C LYS A 805 27.56 30.43 -34.53
N PRO A 806 26.58 30.48 -35.44
CA PRO A 806 26.65 29.67 -36.65
C PRO A 806 27.57 30.37 -37.66
N GLU A 807 28.72 29.76 -37.97
CA GLU A 807 29.37 30.02 -39.26
C GLU A 807 28.52 29.33 -40.34
N GLU A 808 28.06 30.13 -41.29
CA GLU A 808 27.38 29.68 -42.49
C GLU A 808 28.37 28.87 -43.33
N VAL A 809 28.11 27.56 -43.48
CA VAL A 809 28.73 26.73 -44.52
C VAL A 809 27.59 26.19 -45.37
N GLU A 810 27.41 26.81 -46.54
CA GLU A 810 26.59 26.28 -47.63
C GLU A 810 27.26 25.03 -48.20
N ILE A 811 26.59 23.87 -48.10
CA ILE A 811 26.87 22.73 -49.00
C ILE A 811 25.53 22.21 -49.52
N GLY A 812 25.49 22.10 -50.85
CA GLY A 812 24.34 21.80 -51.67
C GLY A 812 23.75 20.41 -51.49
N VAL A 813 22.50 20.34 -51.93
CA VAL A 813 21.58 19.21 -52.01
C VAL A 813 22.18 18.06 -52.84
N GLU A 814 22.24 16.86 -52.27
CA GLU A 814 22.10 15.61 -53.00
C GLU A 814 21.33 14.58 -52.14
N ASP A 815 20.32 13.97 -52.76
CA ASP A 815 19.33 13.07 -52.17
C ASP A 815 19.95 11.82 -51.52
N GLY A 816 19.56 11.55 -50.26
CA GLY A 816 19.87 10.34 -49.49
C GLY A 816 18.72 9.99 -48.51
N PRO A 817 18.57 8.70 -48.13
CA PRO A 817 17.33 8.16 -47.56
C PRO A 817 17.05 8.71 -46.16
N GLU A 818 15.80 9.10 -45.91
CA GLU A 818 15.19 9.54 -44.65
C GLU A 818 16.01 9.21 -43.39
N GLU A 819 16.91 10.13 -43.02
CA GLU A 819 17.52 10.09 -41.70
C GLU A 819 16.44 10.37 -40.65
N LEU A 820 16.31 9.37 -39.78
CA LEU A 820 15.50 9.31 -38.57
C LEU A 820 15.49 10.67 -37.84
N ARG A 821 14.43 11.48 -38.05
CA ARG A 821 14.16 12.67 -37.22
C ARG A 821 14.26 12.23 -35.76
N SER A 822 15.27 12.72 -35.04
CA SER A 822 15.39 12.52 -33.60
C SER A 822 14.11 13.05 -32.96
N VAL A 823 13.20 12.16 -32.56
CA VAL A 823 11.97 12.54 -31.87
C VAL A 823 12.39 13.22 -30.57
N GLU A 824 12.27 14.55 -30.52
CA GLU A 824 12.58 15.32 -29.32
C GLU A 824 11.74 14.78 -28.16
N LYS A 825 12.40 14.23 -27.14
CA LYS A 825 11.73 13.75 -25.94
C LYS A 825 11.28 14.95 -25.11
N TYR A 826 10.03 14.89 -24.65
CA TYR A 826 9.43 15.93 -23.84
C TYR A 826 8.85 15.36 -22.55
N HIS A 827 8.84 16.18 -21.50
CA HIS A 827 8.33 15.86 -20.17
C HIS A 827 7.34 16.95 -19.74
N PHE A 828 6.25 16.56 -19.08
CA PHE A 828 5.36 17.53 -18.45
C PHE A 828 5.72 17.74 -16.98
N ALA A 829 5.62 19.00 -16.56
CA ALA A 829 5.65 19.40 -15.16
C ALA A 829 4.34 20.14 -14.83
N MET A 830 3.74 19.86 -13.68
CA MET A 830 2.51 20.54 -13.27
C MET A 830 2.43 20.74 -11.76
N SER A 831 1.68 21.76 -11.34
CA SER A 831 1.41 22.03 -9.93
C SER A 831 0.19 21.24 -9.43
N GLY A 832 0.10 20.99 -8.13
CA GLY A 832 -1.09 20.36 -7.53
C GLY A 832 -2.39 21.11 -7.78
N LYS A 833 -2.36 22.45 -7.89
CA LYS A 833 -3.53 23.26 -8.27
C LYS A 833 -3.97 22.95 -9.70
N SER A 834 -3.00 22.91 -10.62
CA SER A 834 -3.28 22.61 -12.02
C SER A 834 -3.78 21.17 -12.19
N PHE A 835 -3.18 20.21 -11.46
CA PHE A 835 -3.61 18.81 -11.44
C PHE A 835 -5.06 18.65 -10.98
N ALA A 836 -5.49 19.37 -9.93
CA ALA A 836 -6.88 19.34 -9.47
C ALA A 836 -7.86 19.82 -10.56
N VAL A 837 -7.57 20.98 -11.18
CA VAL A 837 -8.39 21.55 -12.27
C VAL A 837 -8.46 20.60 -13.47
N ILE A 838 -7.33 19.97 -13.83
CA ILE A 838 -7.27 18.99 -14.93
C ILE A 838 -8.08 17.75 -14.62
N THR A 839 -8.00 17.25 -13.39
CA THR A 839 -8.73 16.05 -12.97
C THR A 839 -10.25 16.28 -12.99
N GLU A 840 -10.70 17.49 -12.62
CA GLU A 840 -12.11 17.84 -12.58
C GLU A 840 -12.69 18.17 -13.96
N HIS A 841 -12.03 19.02 -14.74
CA HIS A 841 -12.59 19.58 -15.98
C HIS A 841 -12.02 18.97 -17.28
N PHE A 842 -10.90 18.26 -17.22
CA PHE A 842 -10.17 17.74 -18.38
C PHE A 842 -9.85 16.24 -18.27
N GLN A 843 -10.86 15.41 -17.95
CA GLN A 843 -10.69 13.97 -17.75
C GLN A 843 -10.06 13.23 -18.95
N ASP A 844 -10.40 13.64 -20.17
CA ASP A 844 -9.83 13.08 -21.41
C ASP A 844 -8.32 13.37 -21.54
N LEU A 845 -7.90 14.57 -21.10
CA LEU A 845 -6.50 15.02 -21.19
C LEU A 845 -5.65 14.50 -20.03
N LEU A 846 -6.26 14.22 -18.88
CA LEU A 846 -5.58 13.71 -17.69
C LEU A 846 -4.73 12.48 -18.03
N GLN A 847 -5.29 11.53 -18.79
CA GLN A 847 -4.57 10.31 -19.17
C GLN A 847 -3.37 10.63 -20.09
N LYS A 848 -3.53 11.57 -21.03
CA LYS A 848 -2.47 12.02 -21.97
C LYS A 848 -1.33 12.72 -21.23
N LEU A 849 -1.68 13.57 -20.27
CA LEU A 849 -0.72 14.30 -19.44
C LEU A 849 0.04 13.38 -18.48
N VAL A 850 -0.67 12.46 -17.80
CA VAL A 850 -0.07 11.50 -16.87
C VAL A 850 0.89 10.54 -17.57
N LEU A 851 0.76 10.34 -18.90
CA LEU A 851 1.68 9.51 -19.68
C LEU A 851 3.10 10.10 -19.82
N HIS A 852 3.24 11.43 -19.92
CA HIS A 852 4.55 12.11 -20.02
C HIS A 852 4.86 13.03 -18.83
N GLY A 853 3.98 13.11 -17.84
CA GLY A 853 4.18 13.84 -16.58
C GLY A 853 5.32 13.27 -15.75
N THR A 854 6.38 14.04 -15.55
CA THR A 854 7.56 13.59 -14.82
C THR A 854 7.71 14.31 -13.48
N VAL A 855 7.27 15.56 -13.40
CA VAL A 855 7.34 16.35 -12.17
C VAL A 855 5.95 16.83 -11.77
N PHE A 856 5.49 16.39 -10.61
CA PHE A 856 4.27 16.85 -9.97
C PHE A 856 4.66 17.57 -8.67
N ALA A 857 4.54 18.89 -8.69
CA ALA A 857 5.05 19.78 -7.64
C ALA A 857 3.91 20.43 -6.87
N ARG A 858 4.17 20.91 -5.64
CA ARG A 858 3.16 21.46 -4.73
C ARG A 858 1.92 20.55 -4.56
N MET A 859 2.13 19.24 -4.48
CA MET A 859 1.07 18.24 -4.31
C MET A 859 0.69 18.08 -2.84
N SER A 860 -0.61 18.01 -2.54
CA SER A 860 -1.09 17.58 -1.20
C SER A 860 -0.99 16.05 -1.06
N PRO A 861 -0.97 15.50 0.17
CA PRO A 861 -0.96 14.05 0.40
C PRO A 861 -2.07 13.28 -0.35
N ASP A 862 -3.27 13.83 -0.40
CA ASP A 862 -4.40 13.24 -1.13
C ASP A 862 -4.17 13.24 -2.64
N GLN A 863 -3.61 14.33 -3.17
CA GLN A 863 -3.25 14.42 -4.58
C GLN A 863 -2.15 13.42 -4.96
N LYS A 864 -1.21 13.12 -4.05
CA LYS A 864 -0.22 12.04 -4.27
C LYS A 864 -0.94 10.70 -4.46
N THR A 865 -1.95 10.42 -3.64
CA THR A 865 -2.75 9.19 -3.76
C THR A 865 -3.55 9.15 -5.07
N GLN A 866 -4.23 10.25 -5.43
CA GLN A 866 -4.97 10.36 -6.69
C GLN A 866 -4.09 10.18 -7.92
N LEU A 867 -2.86 10.71 -7.90
CA LEU A 867 -1.90 10.52 -8.99
C LEU A 867 -1.50 9.05 -9.16
N VAL A 868 -1.26 8.32 -8.06
CA VAL A 868 -0.98 6.88 -8.11
C VAL A 868 -2.16 6.12 -8.73
N GLU A 869 -3.40 6.47 -8.37
CA GLU A 869 -4.60 5.87 -8.97
C GLU A 869 -4.77 6.23 -10.45
N ALA A 870 -4.51 7.48 -10.83
CA ALA A 870 -4.53 7.92 -12.21
C ALA A 870 -3.52 7.12 -13.06
N LEU A 871 -2.30 6.94 -12.56
CA LEU A 871 -1.27 6.11 -13.22
C LEU A 871 -1.71 4.64 -13.34
N GLN A 872 -2.31 4.07 -12.29
CA GLN A 872 -2.86 2.71 -12.32
C GLN A 872 -3.99 2.57 -13.35
N SER A 873 -4.85 3.59 -13.51
CA SER A 873 -5.98 3.57 -14.46
C SER A 873 -5.56 3.51 -15.94
N VAL A 874 -4.29 3.83 -16.23
CA VAL A 874 -3.67 3.72 -17.57
C VAL A 874 -2.86 2.42 -17.71
N ASP A 875 -3.09 1.42 -16.84
CA ASP A 875 -2.41 0.11 -16.80
C ASP A 875 -0.90 0.15 -16.45
N TYR A 876 -0.43 1.17 -15.72
CA TYR A 876 0.91 1.15 -15.14
C TYR A 876 0.95 0.29 -13.85
N TYR A 877 2.01 -0.50 -13.70
CA TYR A 877 2.38 -1.10 -12.43
C TYR A 877 3.21 -0.10 -11.65
N VAL A 878 2.52 0.68 -10.83
CA VAL A 878 3.07 1.80 -10.06
C VAL A 878 3.69 1.34 -8.74
N GLY A 879 4.96 1.69 -8.52
CA GLY A 879 5.61 1.71 -7.22
C GLY A 879 5.66 3.13 -6.65
N MET A 880 5.72 3.25 -5.32
CA MET A 880 5.91 4.53 -4.63
C MET A 880 7.03 4.36 -3.61
N CYS A 881 7.96 5.29 -3.55
CA CYS A 881 9.02 5.35 -2.54
C CYS A 881 8.97 6.71 -1.85
N GLY A 882 8.88 6.68 -0.53
CA GLY A 882 8.74 7.87 0.31
C GLY A 882 9.21 7.60 1.74
N ASP A 883 9.46 8.66 2.49
CA ASP A 883 9.97 8.62 3.86
C ASP A 883 9.00 9.28 4.86
N GLY A 884 8.18 10.24 4.43
CA GLY A 884 7.19 10.90 5.28
C GLY A 884 5.80 10.26 5.27
N ALA A 885 4.97 10.49 6.29
CA ALA A 885 3.58 10.00 6.22
C ALA A 885 2.68 10.83 5.29
N ASN A 886 3.16 11.96 4.77
CA ASN A 886 2.54 12.62 3.62
C ASN A 886 2.43 11.67 2.40
N ASP A 887 3.24 10.60 2.36
CA ASP A 887 3.19 9.55 1.33
C ASP A 887 2.39 8.32 1.75
N CYS A 888 1.91 8.23 2.99
CA CYS A 888 1.30 7.02 3.55
C CYS A 888 0.14 6.49 2.69
N GLY A 889 -0.74 7.40 2.23
CA GLY A 889 -1.84 7.05 1.32
C GLY A 889 -1.36 6.50 -0.02
N ALA A 890 -0.37 7.17 -0.63
CA ALA A 890 0.21 6.79 -1.91
C ALA A 890 1.00 5.46 -1.83
N LEU A 891 1.82 5.28 -0.80
CA LEU A 891 2.58 4.05 -0.51
C LEU A 891 1.67 2.84 -0.39
N LYS A 892 0.56 3.00 0.34
CA LYS A 892 -0.42 1.94 0.53
C LYS A 892 -1.18 1.61 -0.75
N ARG A 893 -1.52 2.62 -1.54
CA ARG A 893 -2.29 2.47 -2.79
C ARG A 893 -1.47 1.92 -3.94
N ALA A 894 -0.16 2.19 -3.96
CA ALA A 894 0.77 1.64 -4.92
C ALA A 894 0.80 0.11 -4.90
N HIS A 895 1.15 -0.50 -6.05
CA HIS A 895 1.35 -1.95 -6.14
C HIS A 895 2.54 -2.40 -5.28
N GLY A 896 3.63 -1.61 -5.29
CA GLY A 896 4.77 -1.75 -4.39
C GLY A 896 5.11 -0.41 -3.72
N GLY A 897 4.63 -0.21 -2.49
CA GLY A 897 5.03 0.93 -1.65
C GLY A 897 6.27 0.60 -0.81
N ILE A 898 7.24 1.51 -0.77
CA ILE A 898 8.50 1.37 -0.06
C ILE A 898 8.69 2.56 0.87
N SER A 899 8.71 2.31 2.17
CA SER A 899 9.03 3.33 3.19
C SER A 899 10.53 3.27 3.50
N LEU A 900 11.20 4.43 3.53
CA LEU A 900 12.63 4.57 3.88
C LEU A 900 12.88 4.85 5.37
N SER A 901 11.83 5.02 6.16
CA SER A 901 11.89 5.31 7.59
C SER A 901 11.51 4.09 8.42
N GLU A 902 12.21 3.83 9.53
CA GLU A 902 11.77 2.85 10.55
C GLU A 902 10.55 3.33 11.35
N LEU A 903 10.21 4.63 11.25
CA LEU A 903 9.02 5.24 11.84
C LEU A 903 7.73 4.66 11.24
N GLU A 904 6.59 4.98 11.85
CA GLU A 904 5.33 4.28 11.62
C GLU A 904 4.70 4.43 10.22
N ALA A 905 5.25 5.25 9.31
CA ALA A 905 4.95 5.16 7.88
C ALA A 905 5.19 3.73 7.32
N SER A 906 6.09 2.98 7.97
CA SER A 906 6.29 1.54 7.79
C SER A 906 5.05 0.67 8.04
N VAL A 907 4.11 1.12 8.87
CA VAL A 907 2.90 0.37 9.25
C VAL A 907 1.91 0.29 8.10
N ALA A 908 1.86 1.32 7.26
CA ALA A 908 0.99 1.37 6.09
C ALA A 908 1.66 0.83 4.81
N SER A 909 2.99 0.90 4.71
CA SER A 909 3.74 0.46 3.54
C SER A 909 3.93 -1.06 3.53
N PRO A 910 3.77 -1.75 2.38
CA PRO A 910 4.03 -3.19 2.31
C PRO A 910 5.51 -3.55 2.47
N PHE A 911 6.41 -2.63 2.12
CA PHE A 911 7.86 -2.76 2.26
C PHE A 911 8.44 -1.61 3.07
N THR A 912 9.39 -1.93 3.94
CA THR A 912 10.13 -0.96 4.76
C THR A 912 11.61 -1.24 4.62
N SER A 913 12.39 -0.23 4.23
CA SER A 913 13.83 -0.31 4.19
C SER A 913 14.43 0.25 5.47
N ARG A 914 15.44 -0.43 6.00
CA ARG A 914 16.26 0.05 7.11
C ARG A 914 17.28 1.11 6.68
N THR A 915 17.67 1.10 5.40
CA THR A 915 18.61 2.06 4.85
C THR A 915 17.84 3.26 4.31
N PRO A 916 18.14 4.50 4.75
CA PRO A 916 17.40 5.70 4.35
C PRO A 916 17.85 6.20 2.96
N ASN A 917 17.92 5.32 1.96
CA ASN A 917 18.26 5.67 0.57
C ASN A 917 17.46 4.83 -0.43
N ILE A 918 17.41 5.27 -1.69
CA ILE A 918 16.61 4.61 -2.73
C ILE A 918 17.24 3.34 -3.32
N SER A 919 18.39 2.87 -2.80
CA SER A 919 19.07 1.66 -3.31
C SER A 919 18.26 0.37 -3.11
N CYS A 920 17.30 0.40 -2.18
CA CYS A 920 16.36 -0.69 -1.95
C CYS A 920 15.43 -0.92 -3.15
N VAL A 921 15.13 0.11 -3.95
CA VAL A 921 14.19 0.05 -5.07
C VAL A 921 14.63 -0.93 -6.16
N PRO A 922 15.82 -0.79 -6.80
CA PRO A 922 16.27 -1.75 -7.80
C PRO A 922 16.47 -3.15 -7.20
N SER A 923 16.86 -3.25 -5.92
CA SER A 923 17.01 -4.52 -5.21
C SER A 923 15.67 -5.26 -5.06
N LEU A 924 14.61 -4.54 -4.70
CA LEU A 924 13.26 -5.08 -4.59
C LEU A 924 12.73 -5.56 -5.95
N ILE A 925 12.96 -4.79 -7.02
CA ILE A 925 12.50 -5.17 -8.38
C ILE A 925 13.27 -6.40 -8.88
N ARG A 926 14.58 -6.48 -8.65
CA ARG A 926 15.40 -7.66 -9.01
C ARG A 926 14.88 -8.92 -8.32
N GLU A 927 14.67 -8.86 -7.00
CA GLU A 927 14.12 -9.98 -6.23
C GLU A 927 12.67 -10.29 -6.62
N GLY A 928 11.84 -9.29 -6.90
CA GLY A 928 10.47 -9.49 -7.36
C GLY A 928 10.40 -10.17 -8.73
N ARG A 929 11.28 -9.81 -9.67
CA ARG A 929 11.39 -10.47 -10.97
C ARG A 929 11.88 -11.91 -10.84
N ALA A 930 12.87 -12.15 -9.99
CA ALA A 930 13.39 -13.48 -9.71
C ALA A 930 12.34 -14.38 -9.03
N ALA A 931 11.60 -13.85 -8.06
CA ALA A 931 10.51 -14.53 -7.38
C ALA A 931 9.38 -14.90 -8.35
N LEU A 932 8.96 -13.96 -9.19
CA LEU A 932 7.89 -14.19 -10.17
C LEU A 932 8.26 -15.27 -11.19
N ILE A 933 9.47 -15.22 -11.76
CA ILE A 933 9.96 -16.26 -12.67
C ILE A 933 10.09 -17.60 -11.95
N THR A 934 10.54 -17.60 -10.69
CA THR A 934 10.62 -18.84 -9.89
C THR A 934 9.24 -19.45 -9.68
N SER A 935 8.21 -18.65 -9.35
CA SER A 935 6.83 -19.13 -9.26
C SER A 935 6.33 -19.71 -10.58
N PHE A 936 6.66 -19.11 -11.73
CA PHE A 936 6.31 -19.67 -13.05
C PHE A 936 7.05 -20.96 -13.37
N CYS A 937 8.35 -21.05 -13.07
CA CYS A 937 9.14 -22.24 -13.30
C CYS A 937 8.67 -23.42 -12.43
N VAL A 938 8.41 -23.16 -11.16
CA VAL A 938 7.83 -24.14 -10.25
C VAL A 938 6.46 -24.57 -10.77
N PHE A 939 5.61 -23.64 -11.19
CA PHE A 939 4.31 -23.98 -11.77
C PHE A 939 4.42 -24.85 -13.03
N LYS A 940 5.29 -24.50 -13.99
CA LYS A 940 5.52 -25.30 -15.20
C LYS A 940 5.97 -26.71 -14.86
N PHE A 941 6.94 -26.81 -13.93
CA PHE A 941 7.43 -28.09 -13.44
C PHE A 941 6.32 -28.91 -12.79
N MET A 942 5.53 -28.28 -11.91
CA MET A 942 4.40 -28.90 -11.22
C MET A 942 3.32 -29.39 -12.19
N ALA A 943 3.00 -28.62 -13.23
CA ALA A 943 2.04 -29.03 -14.24
C ALA A 943 2.56 -30.19 -15.11
N LEU A 944 3.82 -30.12 -15.51
CA LEU A 944 4.38 -31.08 -16.45
C LEU A 944 4.63 -32.44 -15.78
N TYR A 945 5.09 -32.49 -14.52
CA TYR A 945 5.25 -33.79 -13.85
C TYR A 945 3.91 -34.51 -13.68
N SER A 946 2.84 -33.80 -13.29
CA SER A 946 1.52 -34.42 -13.15
C SER A 946 1.02 -34.97 -14.49
N ILE A 947 1.33 -34.31 -15.60
CA ILE A 947 1.00 -34.83 -16.94
C ILE A 947 1.88 -36.04 -17.28
N ILE A 948 3.19 -36.01 -17.02
CA ILE A 948 4.09 -37.16 -17.25
C ILE A 948 3.63 -38.40 -16.46
N GLN A 949 3.20 -38.21 -15.22
CA GLN A 949 2.64 -39.25 -14.36
C GLN A 949 1.30 -39.75 -14.90
N TYR A 950 0.38 -38.84 -15.23
CA TYR A 950 -0.90 -39.15 -15.87
C TYR A 950 -0.73 -39.96 -17.17
N LEU A 951 0.23 -39.59 -18.03
CA LEU A 951 0.52 -40.30 -19.27
C LEU A 951 1.08 -41.70 -19.01
N SER A 952 1.96 -41.85 -18.01
CA SER A 952 2.51 -43.16 -17.63
C SER A 952 1.39 -44.10 -17.17
N VAL A 953 0.51 -43.63 -16.28
CA VAL A 953 -0.63 -44.42 -15.77
C VAL A 953 -1.64 -44.71 -16.88
N THR A 954 -1.96 -43.74 -17.74
CA THR A 954 -2.88 -43.95 -18.88
C THR A 954 -2.35 -45.01 -19.85
N LEU A 955 -1.04 -45.07 -20.08
CA LEU A 955 -0.41 -46.12 -20.90
C LEU A 955 -0.45 -47.48 -20.21
N LEU A 956 -0.23 -47.55 -18.89
CA LEU A 956 -0.30 -48.80 -18.13
C LEU A 956 -1.73 -49.35 -18.02
N TYR A 957 -2.75 -48.49 -17.96
CA TYR A 957 -4.14 -48.94 -18.01
C TYR A 957 -4.52 -49.63 -19.31
N TYR A 958 -3.79 -49.41 -20.41
CA TYR A 958 -3.95 -50.20 -21.63
C TYR A 958 -3.81 -51.71 -21.38
N ILE A 959 -2.95 -52.11 -20.44
CA ILE A 959 -2.73 -53.50 -20.02
C ILE A 959 -3.35 -53.81 -18.64
N LEU A 960 -4.30 -52.99 -18.18
CA LEU A 960 -4.93 -53.11 -16.86
C LEU A 960 -3.90 -53.16 -15.70
N SER A 961 -2.85 -52.34 -15.79
CA SER A 961 -1.79 -52.22 -14.79
C SER A 961 -1.70 -50.78 -14.27
N ASN A 962 -1.10 -50.57 -13.09
CA ASN A 962 -0.81 -49.25 -12.54
C ASN A 962 0.62 -49.18 -11.97
N LEU A 963 1.07 -47.97 -11.60
CA LEU A 963 2.30 -47.77 -10.84
C LEU A 963 2.12 -48.28 -9.40
N GLY A 964 3.18 -48.83 -8.81
CA GLY A 964 3.16 -49.34 -7.43
C GLY A 964 3.17 -48.23 -6.37
N ASP A 965 2.75 -48.56 -5.14
CA ASP A 965 2.64 -47.62 -4.01
C ASP A 965 4.00 -46.95 -3.69
N PHE A 966 5.07 -47.75 -3.62
CA PHE A 966 6.43 -47.25 -3.41
C PHE A 966 7.01 -46.50 -4.61
N GLN A 967 6.55 -46.79 -5.84
CA GLN A 967 6.94 -46.05 -7.03
C GLN A 967 6.34 -44.63 -6.99
N PHE A 968 5.06 -44.48 -6.65
CA PHE A 968 4.42 -43.18 -6.42
C PHE A 968 5.10 -42.40 -5.28
N LEU A 969 5.37 -43.06 -4.15
CA LEU A 969 6.08 -42.46 -3.02
C LEU A 969 7.46 -41.94 -3.43
N PHE A 970 8.22 -42.75 -4.17
CA PHE A 970 9.56 -42.39 -4.61
C PHE A 970 9.54 -41.19 -5.58
N ILE A 971 8.61 -41.18 -6.54
CA ILE A 971 8.43 -40.06 -7.47
C ILE A 971 8.11 -38.79 -6.69
N ASP A 972 7.05 -38.78 -5.89
CA ASP A 972 6.54 -37.54 -5.28
C ASP A 972 7.40 -37.04 -4.13
N MET A 973 7.93 -37.92 -3.27
CA MET A 973 8.73 -37.52 -2.10
C MET A 973 10.23 -37.42 -2.39
N ALA A 974 10.82 -38.41 -3.07
CA ALA A 974 12.27 -38.42 -3.27
C ALA A 974 12.68 -37.49 -4.42
N ILE A 975 11.95 -37.52 -5.55
CA ILE A 975 12.27 -36.70 -6.72
C ILE A 975 11.60 -35.32 -6.62
N ILE A 976 10.26 -35.27 -6.71
CA ILE A 976 9.52 -34.02 -6.93
C ILE A 976 9.68 -33.06 -5.75
N LEU A 977 9.46 -33.50 -4.50
CA LEU A 977 9.55 -32.65 -3.32
C LEU A 977 10.93 -31.98 -3.19
N VAL A 978 12.00 -32.77 -3.28
CA VAL A 978 13.38 -32.29 -3.13
C VAL A 978 13.72 -31.29 -4.25
N VAL A 979 13.37 -31.62 -5.50
CA VAL A 979 13.65 -30.79 -6.66
C VAL A 979 12.91 -29.45 -6.59
N VAL A 980 11.62 -29.44 -6.25
CA VAL A 980 10.80 -28.20 -6.17
C VAL A 980 11.34 -27.21 -5.15
N PHE A 981 11.67 -27.68 -3.95
CA PHE A 981 12.18 -26.81 -2.89
C PHE A 981 13.57 -26.28 -3.22
N THR A 982 14.46 -27.14 -3.75
CA THR A 982 15.82 -26.72 -4.12
C THR A 982 15.83 -25.79 -5.34
N MET A 983 14.98 -26.03 -6.35
CA MET A 983 14.80 -25.15 -7.52
C MET A 983 14.32 -23.74 -7.12
N SER A 984 13.53 -23.64 -6.05
CA SER A 984 12.98 -22.38 -5.54
C SER A 984 14.02 -21.47 -4.86
N LEU A 985 15.23 -21.97 -4.58
CA LEU A 985 16.30 -21.24 -3.90
C LEU A 985 17.14 -20.35 -4.83
N ASN A 986 16.88 -20.37 -6.15
CA ASN A 986 17.64 -19.58 -7.12
C ASN A 986 17.67 -18.08 -6.77
N PRO A 987 18.86 -17.45 -6.64
CA PRO A 987 18.98 -16.03 -6.36
C PRO A 987 18.71 -15.15 -7.58
N ALA A 988 18.42 -13.87 -7.34
CA ALA A 988 18.18 -12.88 -8.38
C ALA A 988 19.45 -12.55 -9.19
N TRP A 989 19.26 -12.17 -10.45
CA TRP A 989 20.35 -11.65 -11.28
C TRP A 989 20.83 -10.29 -10.76
N ASN A 990 22.14 -10.05 -10.81
CA ASN A 990 22.75 -8.87 -10.20
C ASN A 990 22.38 -7.57 -10.93
N VAL A 991 22.15 -7.62 -12.25
CA VAL A 991 21.84 -6.46 -13.08
C VAL A 991 20.34 -6.39 -13.36
N LEU A 992 19.76 -5.20 -13.31
CA LEU A 992 18.36 -4.99 -13.65
C LEU A 992 18.21 -4.85 -15.17
N VAL A 993 17.60 -5.85 -15.81
CA VAL A 993 17.44 -5.90 -17.28
C VAL A 993 16.23 -5.07 -17.74
N SER A 994 16.14 -4.61 -18.99
CA SER A 994 14.96 -3.87 -19.45
C SER A 994 13.71 -4.75 -19.65
N GLN A 995 13.90 -6.00 -20.06
CA GLN A 995 12.83 -6.97 -20.26
C GLN A 995 12.06 -7.22 -18.95
N ARG A 996 10.72 -7.31 -19.04
CA ARG A 996 9.87 -7.70 -17.90
C ARG A 996 9.49 -9.18 -17.99
N PRO A 997 9.31 -9.88 -16.86
CA PRO A 997 8.69 -11.20 -16.86
C PRO A 997 7.28 -11.18 -17.47
N PRO A 998 6.76 -12.30 -17.98
CA PRO A 998 5.36 -12.41 -18.38
C PRO A 998 4.41 -12.03 -17.24
N SER A 999 3.29 -11.37 -17.55
CA SER A 999 2.33 -10.88 -16.53
C SER A 999 1.35 -11.94 -16.02
N GLY A 1000 1.32 -13.12 -16.64
CA GLY A 1000 0.35 -14.19 -16.34
C GLY A 1000 0.86 -15.56 -16.79
N LEU A 1001 0.30 -16.62 -16.20
CA LEU A 1001 0.69 -18.01 -16.48
C LEU A 1001 0.24 -18.46 -17.87
N ILE A 1002 -0.93 -18.01 -18.30
CA ILE A 1002 -1.55 -18.33 -19.61
C ILE A 1002 -0.98 -17.37 -20.68
N SER A 1003 0.33 -17.14 -20.66
CA SER A 1003 0.99 -16.40 -21.74
C SER A 1003 1.40 -17.38 -22.85
N GLY A 1004 1.28 -16.94 -24.11
CA GLY A 1004 1.55 -17.80 -25.28
C GLY A 1004 2.89 -18.53 -25.24
N PRO A 1005 4.02 -17.86 -24.93
CA PRO A 1005 5.32 -18.52 -24.83
C PRO A 1005 5.39 -19.58 -23.73
N LEU A 1006 4.77 -19.33 -22.56
CA LEU A 1006 4.77 -20.32 -21.46
C LEU A 1006 3.94 -21.54 -21.82
N LEU A 1007 2.75 -21.36 -22.41
CA LEU A 1007 1.90 -22.47 -22.86
C LEU A 1007 2.54 -23.28 -23.97
N PHE A 1008 3.19 -22.64 -24.94
CA PHE A 1008 3.90 -23.32 -26.02
C PHE A 1008 5.06 -24.18 -25.48
N SER A 1009 5.86 -23.62 -24.56
CA SER A 1009 6.93 -24.36 -23.88
C SER A 1009 6.39 -25.57 -23.11
N VAL A 1010 5.29 -25.44 -22.36
CA VAL A 1010 4.70 -26.59 -21.65
C VAL A 1010 4.13 -27.62 -22.65
N LEU A 1011 3.36 -27.20 -23.66
CA LEU A 1011 2.72 -28.10 -24.62
C LEU A 1011 3.73 -28.90 -25.44
N THR A 1012 4.80 -28.26 -25.93
CA THR A 1012 5.85 -28.94 -26.68
C THR A 1012 6.56 -30.00 -25.83
N GLN A 1013 6.85 -29.70 -24.57
CA GLN A 1013 7.44 -30.67 -23.66
C GLN A 1013 6.50 -31.82 -23.31
N ILE A 1014 5.18 -31.57 -23.18
CA ILE A 1014 4.18 -32.64 -23.03
C ILE A 1014 4.24 -33.61 -24.21
N LEU A 1015 4.25 -33.09 -25.44
CA LEU A 1015 4.28 -33.91 -26.65
C LEU A 1015 5.58 -34.72 -26.78
N ILE A 1016 6.73 -34.15 -26.39
CA ILE A 1016 8.01 -34.86 -26.36
C ILE A 1016 7.95 -36.01 -25.34
N CYS A 1017 7.50 -35.74 -24.12
CA CYS A 1017 7.42 -36.76 -23.07
C CYS A 1017 6.47 -37.89 -23.47
N LEU A 1018 5.29 -37.54 -24.00
CA LEU A 1018 4.32 -38.49 -24.55
C LEU A 1018 4.95 -39.38 -25.64
N GLY A 1019 5.63 -38.78 -26.61
CA GLY A 1019 6.26 -39.50 -27.72
C GLY A 1019 7.28 -40.53 -27.23
N PHE A 1020 8.16 -40.15 -26.30
CA PHE A 1020 9.17 -41.08 -25.75
C PHE A 1020 8.58 -42.16 -24.83
N GLN A 1021 7.54 -41.84 -24.04
CA GLN A 1021 6.87 -42.84 -23.22
C GLN A 1021 6.12 -43.87 -24.08
N THR A 1022 5.32 -43.42 -25.05
CA THR A 1022 4.62 -44.32 -25.99
C THR A 1022 5.62 -45.14 -26.81
N PHE A 1023 6.73 -44.54 -27.26
CA PHE A 1023 7.78 -45.25 -27.97
C PHE A 1023 8.40 -46.37 -27.12
N THR A 1024 8.71 -46.08 -25.85
CA THR A 1024 9.25 -47.09 -24.91
C THR A 1024 8.25 -48.21 -24.65
N PHE A 1025 6.97 -47.85 -24.43
CA PHE A 1025 5.89 -48.80 -24.21
C PHE A 1025 5.66 -49.75 -25.39
N LEU A 1026 5.81 -49.28 -26.62
CA LEU A 1026 5.72 -50.14 -27.81
C LEU A 1026 6.99 -50.95 -28.05
N LEU A 1027 8.17 -50.37 -27.80
CA LEU A 1027 9.45 -51.05 -28.05
C LEU A 1027 9.69 -52.25 -27.13
N VAL A 1028 9.29 -52.16 -25.86
CA VAL A 1028 9.49 -53.25 -24.90
C VAL A 1028 8.71 -54.50 -25.33
N ARG A 1029 7.51 -54.32 -25.90
CA ARG A 1029 6.65 -55.41 -26.40
C ARG A 1029 7.17 -56.04 -27.70
N ASN A 1030 8.05 -55.35 -28.41
CA ASN A 1030 8.68 -55.82 -29.63
C ASN A 1030 10.05 -56.47 -29.39
N GLN A 1031 10.49 -56.64 -28.13
CA GLN A 1031 11.77 -57.29 -27.83
C GLN A 1031 11.68 -58.80 -27.96
N ASP A 1032 12.77 -59.43 -28.40
CA ASP A 1032 12.82 -60.89 -28.61
C ASP A 1032 12.65 -61.72 -27.31
N TRP A 1033 12.93 -61.11 -26.15
CA TRP A 1033 12.79 -61.71 -24.82
C TRP A 1033 11.45 -61.39 -24.14
N TYR A 1034 10.58 -60.60 -24.79
CA TYR A 1034 9.32 -60.17 -24.20
C TYR A 1034 8.31 -61.32 -24.16
N GLU A 1035 7.77 -61.56 -22.96
CA GLU A 1035 6.62 -62.40 -22.72
C GLU A 1035 5.69 -61.73 -21.70
N ILE A 1036 4.43 -62.18 -21.61
CA ILE A 1036 3.53 -61.69 -20.58
C ILE A 1036 4.09 -62.13 -19.23
N TRP A 1037 4.35 -61.16 -18.36
CA TRP A 1037 4.99 -61.43 -17.07
C TRP A 1037 4.12 -62.34 -16.19
N SER A 1038 4.78 -63.28 -15.54
CA SER A 1038 4.24 -64.12 -14.48
C SER A 1038 5.29 -64.26 -13.36
N PRO A 1039 4.91 -64.64 -12.13
CA PRO A 1039 5.87 -64.81 -11.03
C PRO A 1039 7.01 -65.79 -11.32
N GLU A 1040 6.85 -66.68 -12.30
CA GLU A 1040 7.84 -67.67 -12.73
C GLU A 1040 8.69 -67.18 -13.93
N SER A 1041 8.35 -66.05 -14.56
CA SER A 1041 9.10 -65.48 -15.69
C SER A 1041 10.31 -64.66 -15.21
N ASP A 1042 11.51 -65.02 -15.69
CA ASP A 1042 12.75 -64.29 -15.43
C ASP A 1042 13.49 -64.00 -16.75
N ALA A 1043 13.29 -62.81 -17.29
CA ALA A 1043 13.95 -62.36 -18.52
C ALA A 1043 15.49 -62.26 -18.39
N CYS A 1044 16.03 -62.21 -17.16
CA CYS A 1044 17.47 -62.12 -16.92
C CYS A 1044 18.18 -63.49 -16.93
N ASN A 1045 17.44 -64.60 -16.76
CA ASN A 1045 18.01 -65.93 -16.70
C ASN A 1045 17.42 -66.87 -17.77
N THR A 1046 17.70 -66.56 -19.04
CA THR A 1046 17.21 -67.30 -20.22
C THR A 1046 17.79 -68.72 -20.37
N SER A 1047 18.54 -69.23 -19.38
CA SER A 1047 19.28 -70.50 -19.46
C SER A 1047 18.67 -71.67 -18.66
N SER A 1048 17.57 -71.46 -17.93
CA SER A 1048 16.91 -72.52 -17.16
C SER A 1048 15.42 -72.65 -17.51
N TYR A 1049 15.13 -73.27 -18.66
CA TYR A 1049 13.84 -73.96 -18.85
C TYR A 1049 13.84 -75.20 -17.93
N SER A 1050 13.54 -75.01 -16.66
CA SER A 1050 13.16 -76.11 -15.77
C SER A 1050 11.65 -76.09 -15.60
N ASN A 1051 10.98 -77.08 -16.21
CA ASN A 1051 9.65 -77.53 -15.83
C ASN A 1051 9.62 -77.72 -14.31
N LEU A 1052 9.00 -76.82 -13.57
CA LEU A 1052 8.64 -77.05 -12.18
C LEU A 1052 7.20 -76.63 -11.95
N SER A 1053 6.54 -77.46 -11.17
CA SER A 1053 5.11 -77.51 -10.91
C SER A 1053 4.56 -76.24 -10.26
N GLN A 1054 3.45 -75.77 -10.83
CA GLN A 1054 2.41 -74.95 -10.22
C GLN A 1054 2.22 -75.30 -8.74
N ASN A 1055 2.59 -74.40 -7.83
CA ASN A 1055 1.97 -74.21 -6.52
C ASN A 1055 2.65 -73.06 -5.75
N SER A 1056 2.35 -71.82 -6.13
CA SER A 1056 2.37 -70.70 -5.19
C SER A 1056 1.43 -69.60 -5.70
N SER A 1057 0.30 -69.50 -5.02
CA SER A 1057 -0.78 -68.55 -5.23
C SER A 1057 -0.48 -67.23 -4.53
N GLU A 1058 0.18 -66.31 -5.24
CA GLU A 1058 -0.02 -64.87 -5.05
C GLU A 1058 -0.18 -64.29 -6.46
N ILE A 1059 -1.43 -64.24 -6.91
CA ILE A 1059 -1.79 -63.54 -8.15
C ILE A 1059 -1.74 -62.05 -7.77
N ASP A 1060 -0.87 -61.29 -8.43
CA ASP A 1060 -0.88 -59.83 -8.35
C ASP A 1060 -2.19 -59.33 -8.98
N ASP A 1061 -3.21 -59.11 -8.15
CA ASP A 1061 -4.58 -58.72 -8.55
C ASP A 1061 -4.61 -57.43 -9.41
N HIS A 1062 -3.54 -56.62 -9.37
CA HIS A 1062 -3.41 -55.36 -10.09
C HIS A 1062 -2.33 -55.35 -11.20
N ASN A 1063 -1.70 -56.51 -11.47
CA ASN A 1063 -0.65 -56.65 -12.51
C ASN A 1063 0.40 -55.52 -12.45
N ILE A 1064 0.88 -55.17 -11.25
CA ILE A 1064 1.82 -54.07 -11.01
C ILE A 1064 3.24 -54.48 -11.45
N GLN A 1065 3.63 -55.72 -11.16
CA GLN A 1065 4.92 -56.27 -11.58
C GLN A 1065 4.87 -56.66 -13.07
N ASN A 1066 5.37 -55.80 -13.95
CA ASN A 1066 5.53 -56.14 -15.37
C ASN A 1066 6.68 -55.37 -16.03
N TYR A 1067 7.04 -55.82 -17.24
CA TYR A 1067 8.16 -55.26 -18.02
C TYR A 1067 7.87 -53.84 -18.52
N GLU A 1068 6.61 -53.54 -18.84
CA GLU A 1068 6.13 -52.23 -19.30
C GLU A 1068 6.25 -51.17 -18.20
N ASN A 1069 5.76 -51.47 -16.99
CA ASN A 1069 5.82 -50.64 -15.81
C ASN A 1069 7.28 -50.35 -15.45
N THR A 1070 8.11 -51.39 -15.36
CA THR A 1070 9.55 -51.23 -15.11
C THR A 1070 10.21 -50.27 -16.12
N SER A 1071 9.92 -50.45 -17.41
CA SER A 1071 10.51 -49.63 -18.47
C SER A 1071 9.98 -48.18 -18.44
N LEU A 1072 8.68 -47.99 -18.21
CA LEU A 1072 8.05 -46.67 -18.09
C LEU A 1072 8.48 -45.93 -16.82
N PHE A 1073 8.64 -46.62 -15.70
CA PHE A 1073 9.12 -46.07 -14.43
C PHE A 1073 10.52 -45.48 -14.58
N TYR A 1074 11.45 -46.18 -15.25
CA TYR A 1074 12.78 -45.65 -15.51
C TYR A 1074 12.74 -44.41 -16.42
N VAL A 1075 12.02 -44.47 -17.55
CA VAL A 1075 11.95 -43.35 -18.50
C VAL A 1075 11.28 -42.12 -17.87
N SER A 1076 10.16 -42.30 -17.17
CA SER A 1076 9.44 -41.22 -16.49
C SER A 1076 10.27 -40.60 -15.35
N SER A 1077 10.98 -41.41 -14.56
CA SER A 1077 11.86 -40.94 -13.47
C SER A 1077 12.95 -40.00 -13.98
N PHE A 1078 13.60 -40.35 -15.10
CA PHE A 1078 14.57 -39.46 -15.74
C PHE A 1078 13.92 -38.25 -16.41
N GLN A 1079 12.72 -38.39 -16.99
CA GLN A 1079 11.96 -37.27 -17.57
C GLN A 1079 11.68 -36.18 -16.53
N TYR A 1080 11.32 -36.53 -15.29
CA TYR A 1080 11.13 -35.54 -14.22
C TYR A 1080 12.41 -34.71 -13.98
N LEU A 1081 13.58 -35.35 -13.93
CA LEU A 1081 14.86 -34.65 -13.74
C LEU A 1081 15.25 -33.79 -14.96
N ILE A 1082 15.02 -34.29 -16.18
CA ILE A 1082 15.27 -33.54 -17.42
C ILE A 1082 14.43 -32.25 -17.42
N VAL A 1083 13.13 -32.36 -17.17
CA VAL A 1083 12.21 -31.23 -17.13
C VAL A 1083 12.60 -30.22 -16.04
N ALA A 1084 13.06 -30.69 -14.87
CA ALA A 1084 13.54 -29.82 -13.81
C ALA A 1084 14.71 -28.93 -14.28
N ILE A 1085 15.67 -29.49 -15.01
CA ILE A 1085 16.82 -28.77 -15.55
C ILE A 1085 16.36 -27.79 -16.64
N VAL A 1086 15.55 -28.27 -17.59
CA VAL A 1086 15.05 -27.52 -18.76
C VAL A 1086 14.26 -26.27 -18.34
N PHE A 1087 13.43 -26.36 -17.29
CA PHE A 1087 12.68 -25.21 -16.77
C PHE A 1087 13.44 -24.33 -15.77
N SER A 1088 14.63 -24.75 -15.31
CA SER A 1088 15.48 -23.97 -14.38
C SER A 1088 16.37 -22.92 -15.08
N LYS A 1089 15.89 -22.35 -16.21
CA LYS A 1089 16.58 -21.27 -16.93
C LYS A 1089 16.88 -20.08 -16.00
N GLY A 1090 18.14 -19.63 -16.03
CA GLY A 1090 18.63 -18.55 -15.17
C GLY A 1090 18.42 -17.15 -15.75
N LYS A 1091 19.30 -16.76 -16.68
CA LYS A 1091 19.30 -15.44 -17.32
C LYS A 1091 17.98 -15.21 -18.08
N PRO A 1092 17.43 -13.99 -18.13
CA PRO A 1092 17.98 -12.72 -17.65
C PRO A 1092 17.60 -12.33 -16.20
N PHE A 1093 16.73 -13.07 -15.52
CA PHE A 1093 16.13 -12.65 -14.23
C PHE A 1093 16.73 -13.33 -13.00
N ARG A 1094 17.25 -14.53 -13.16
CA ARG A 1094 17.85 -15.34 -12.09
C ARG A 1094 19.31 -15.63 -12.41
N GLN A 1095 20.06 -16.01 -11.39
CA GLN A 1095 21.38 -16.58 -11.63
C GLN A 1095 21.25 -17.94 -12.34
N PRO A 1096 22.29 -18.35 -13.11
CA PRO A 1096 22.34 -19.68 -13.69
C PRO A 1096 22.13 -20.78 -12.63
N SER A 1097 21.45 -21.86 -13.03
CA SER A 1097 21.13 -23.00 -12.16
C SER A 1097 22.35 -23.58 -11.44
N TYR A 1098 23.53 -23.58 -12.07
CA TYR A 1098 24.76 -24.08 -11.47
C TYR A 1098 25.25 -23.28 -10.24
N LYS A 1099 24.82 -22.02 -10.08
CA LYS A 1099 25.12 -21.23 -8.87
C LYS A 1099 24.25 -21.62 -7.67
N ASN A 1100 23.11 -22.27 -7.92
CA ASN A 1100 22.29 -22.87 -6.89
C ASN A 1100 22.82 -24.26 -6.57
N TRP A 1101 23.89 -24.30 -5.78
CA TRP A 1101 24.55 -25.54 -5.39
C TRP A 1101 23.59 -26.56 -4.73
N PRO A 1102 22.65 -26.18 -3.84
CA PRO A 1102 21.64 -27.11 -3.32
C PRO A 1102 20.82 -27.83 -4.40
N PHE A 1103 20.41 -27.12 -5.46
CA PHE A 1103 19.68 -27.71 -6.59
C PHE A 1103 20.56 -28.61 -7.46
N MET A 1104 21.81 -28.20 -7.71
CA MET A 1104 22.72 -29.04 -8.48
C MET A 1104 23.07 -30.34 -7.75
N VAL A 1105 23.35 -30.25 -6.45
CA VAL A 1105 23.66 -31.44 -5.63
C VAL A 1105 22.47 -32.38 -5.59
N SER A 1106 21.25 -31.88 -5.40
CA SER A 1106 20.05 -32.74 -5.37
C SER A 1106 19.82 -33.43 -6.71
N VAL A 1107 19.83 -32.69 -7.82
CA VAL A 1107 19.61 -33.26 -9.17
C VAL A 1107 20.70 -34.25 -9.55
N VAL A 1108 21.98 -33.93 -9.32
CA VAL A 1108 23.09 -34.84 -9.64
C VAL A 1108 23.04 -36.09 -8.77
N SER A 1109 22.77 -35.96 -7.48
CA SER A 1109 22.64 -37.11 -6.57
C SER A 1109 21.49 -38.03 -6.99
N LEU A 1110 20.33 -37.46 -7.34
CA LEU A 1110 19.17 -38.22 -7.82
C LEU A 1110 19.45 -38.89 -9.17
N TYR A 1111 20.13 -38.21 -10.09
CA TYR A 1111 20.50 -38.79 -11.38
C TYR A 1111 21.47 -39.97 -11.23
N ILE A 1112 22.48 -39.83 -10.37
CA ILE A 1112 23.42 -40.90 -10.04
C ILE A 1112 22.68 -42.07 -9.40
N PHE A 1113 21.80 -41.80 -8.43
CA PHE A 1113 21.02 -42.83 -7.75
C PHE A 1113 20.13 -43.63 -8.71
N LEU A 1114 19.38 -42.95 -9.59
CA LEU A 1114 18.56 -43.61 -10.62
C LEU A 1114 19.41 -44.42 -11.61
N LEU A 1115 20.58 -43.91 -11.99
CA LEU A 1115 21.49 -44.61 -12.90
C LEU A 1115 22.09 -45.86 -12.25
N VAL A 1116 22.40 -45.79 -10.95
CA VAL A 1116 22.88 -46.94 -10.17
C VAL A 1116 21.80 -48.01 -10.08
N ILE A 1117 20.56 -47.68 -9.71
CA ILE A 1117 19.45 -48.66 -9.63
C ILE A 1117 19.21 -49.30 -11.01
N MET A 1118 19.19 -48.49 -12.07
CA MET A 1118 18.93 -48.99 -13.42
C MET A 1118 20.03 -49.94 -13.92
N LEU A 1119 21.32 -49.61 -13.73
CA LEU A 1119 22.44 -50.41 -14.26
C LEU A 1119 22.86 -51.56 -13.34
N PHE A 1120 22.74 -51.38 -12.02
CA PHE A 1120 23.13 -52.34 -11.00
C PHE A 1120 21.90 -52.69 -10.14
N PRO A 1121 21.11 -53.70 -10.55
CA PRO A 1121 19.92 -54.10 -9.81
C PRO A 1121 20.32 -54.58 -8.41
N ILE A 1122 19.69 -54.04 -7.39
CA ILE A 1122 19.87 -54.43 -5.98
C ILE A 1122 18.55 -55.08 -5.56
N SER A 1123 18.58 -56.36 -5.18
CA SER A 1123 17.38 -57.16 -4.88
C SER A 1123 16.43 -56.46 -3.92
N ASP A 1124 16.95 -55.92 -2.81
CA ASP A 1124 16.11 -55.26 -1.79
C ASP A 1124 15.41 -53.99 -2.31
N ILE A 1125 16.02 -53.28 -3.27
CA ILE A 1125 15.45 -52.06 -3.86
C ILE A 1125 14.45 -52.43 -4.96
N ASP A 1126 14.78 -53.42 -5.78
CA ASP A 1126 13.91 -53.89 -6.86
C ASP A 1126 12.63 -54.50 -6.29
N ASP A 1127 12.72 -55.30 -5.21
CA ASP A 1127 11.57 -55.84 -4.50
C ASP A 1127 10.72 -54.72 -3.87
N ALA A 1128 11.36 -53.72 -3.25
CA ALA A 1128 10.65 -52.59 -2.64
C ALA A 1128 9.94 -51.69 -3.68
N LEU A 1129 10.55 -51.48 -4.85
CA LEU A 1129 9.97 -50.70 -5.94
C LEU A 1129 9.12 -51.55 -6.90
N GLN A 1130 8.95 -52.85 -6.63
CA GLN A 1130 8.23 -53.81 -7.47
C GLN A 1130 8.73 -53.81 -8.92
N ILE A 1131 10.05 -53.67 -9.10
CA ILE A 1131 10.73 -53.64 -10.39
C ILE A 1131 11.04 -55.08 -10.83
N VAL A 1132 10.71 -55.41 -12.07
CA VAL A 1132 10.99 -56.73 -12.65
C VAL A 1132 12.36 -56.76 -13.31
N CYS A 1133 13.05 -57.90 -13.25
CA CYS A 1133 14.34 -58.04 -13.89
C CYS A 1133 14.24 -57.93 -15.42
N VAL A 1134 14.89 -56.92 -15.99
CA VAL A 1134 15.04 -56.74 -17.44
C VAL A 1134 16.49 -56.97 -17.90
N PRO A 1135 16.73 -57.51 -19.11
CA PRO A 1135 18.08 -57.78 -19.61
C PRO A 1135 18.96 -56.53 -19.66
N PHE A 1136 20.28 -56.72 -19.47
CA PHE A 1136 21.24 -55.62 -19.51
C PHE A 1136 21.20 -54.82 -20.82
N ASN A 1137 21.03 -55.50 -21.97
CA ASN A 1137 20.90 -54.85 -23.28
C ASN A 1137 19.69 -53.90 -23.36
N TRP A 1138 18.58 -54.25 -22.72
CA TRP A 1138 17.40 -53.41 -22.67
C TRP A 1138 17.64 -52.17 -21.79
N ARG A 1139 18.28 -52.33 -20.63
CA ARG A 1139 18.65 -51.20 -19.74
C ARG A 1139 19.53 -50.17 -20.45
N ILE A 1140 20.48 -50.62 -21.27
CA ILE A 1140 21.30 -49.72 -22.10
C ILE A 1140 20.46 -49.04 -23.18
N THR A 1141 19.52 -49.74 -23.81
CA THR A 1141 18.57 -49.15 -24.77
C THR A 1141 17.72 -48.05 -24.11
N VAL A 1142 17.19 -48.30 -22.90
CA VAL A 1142 16.46 -47.30 -22.11
C VAL A 1142 17.34 -46.09 -21.79
N LEU A 1143 18.61 -46.29 -21.41
CA LEU A 1143 19.55 -45.19 -21.19
C LEU A 1143 19.75 -44.33 -22.46
N ILE A 1144 19.87 -44.96 -23.63
CA ILE A 1144 19.98 -44.24 -24.92
C ILE A 1144 18.71 -43.42 -25.17
N ILE A 1145 17.53 -44.00 -24.96
CA ILE A 1145 16.25 -43.30 -25.09
C ILE A 1145 16.22 -42.06 -24.17
N VAL A 1146 16.66 -42.20 -22.92
CA VAL A 1146 16.73 -41.10 -21.94
C VAL A 1146 17.70 -40.01 -22.39
N LEU A 1147 18.88 -40.36 -22.90
CA LEU A 1147 19.87 -39.38 -23.39
C LEU A 1147 19.37 -38.62 -24.62
N VAL A 1148 18.72 -39.31 -25.56
CA VAL A 1148 18.12 -38.68 -26.74
C VAL A 1148 16.96 -37.77 -26.32
N ASN A 1149 16.12 -38.21 -25.39
CA ASN A 1149 15.04 -37.40 -24.84
C ASN A 1149 15.58 -36.12 -24.18
N ALA A 1150 16.64 -36.22 -23.36
CA ALA A 1150 17.28 -35.06 -22.76
C ALA A 1150 17.80 -34.07 -23.81
N ALA A 1151 18.48 -34.56 -24.86
CA ALA A 1151 19.00 -33.73 -25.95
C ALA A 1151 17.87 -33.02 -26.72
N VAL A 1152 16.81 -33.73 -27.07
CA VAL A 1152 15.65 -33.17 -27.78
C VAL A 1152 14.91 -32.15 -26.92
N SER A 1153 14.68 -32.46 -25.64
CA SER A 1153 13.99 -31.58 -24.70
C SER A 1153 14.73 -30.25 -24.50
N VAL A 1154 16.06 -30.29 -24.32
CA VAL A 1154 16.90 -29.09 -24.24
C VAL A 1154 16.90 -28.31 -25.55
N PHE A 1155 17.08 -28.98 -26.69
CA PHE A 1155 17.13 -28.33 -27.99
C PHE A 1155 15.81 -27.65 -28.35
N VAL A 1156 14.66 -28.27 -28.06
CA VAL A 1156 13.33 -27.67 -28.32
C VAL A 1156 13.06 -26.49 -27.39
N GLU A 1157 13.50 -26.54 -26.13
CA GLU A 1157 13.29 -25.43 -25.20
C GLU A 1157 14.26 -24.25 -25.47
N GLU A 1158 15.49 -24.50 -25.90
CA GLU A 1158 16.43 -23.44 -26.32
C GLU A 1158 16.08 -22.89 -27.70
N GLY A 1159 15.80 -23.76 -28.67
CA GLY A 1159 15.37 -23.41 -30.02
C GLY A 1159 13.97 -22.78 -30.04
N GLY A 1160 13.10 -23.15 -29.09
CA GLY A 1160 11.76 -22.61 -28.90
C GLY A 1160 11.76 -21.13 -28.54
N ASP A 1161 12.77 -20.61 -27.83
CA ASP A 1161 12.87 -19.17 -27.56
C ASP A 1161 13.19 -18.36 -28.84
N LEU A 1162 13.98 -18.92 -29.75
CA LEU A 1162 14.27 -18.33 -31.06
C LEU A 1162 13.07 -18.48 -32.03
N CYS A 1163 12.46 -19.66 -32.02
CA CYS A 1163 11.39 -20.03 -32.93
C CYS A 1163 10.07 -19.39 -32.53
N THR A 1164 9.76 -19.22 -31.24
CA THR A 1164 8.57 -18.46 -30.81
C THR A 1164 8.66 -17.00 -31.24
N SER A 1165 9.83 -16.38 -31.22
CA SER A 1165 10.03 -15.01 -31.73
C SER A 1165 9.70 -14.92 -33.23
N ARG A 1166 10.19 -15.87 -34.04
CA ARG A 1166 9.95 -15.93 -35.50
C ARG A 1166 8.56 -16.43 -35.88
N PHE A 1167 8.03 -17.43 -35.17
CA PHE A 1167 6.71 -18.02 -35.39
C PHE A 1167 5.61 -17.06 -34.95
N PHE A 1168 5.73 -16.39 -33.79
CA PHE A 1168 4.79 -15.30 -33.46
C PHE A 1168 4.96 -14.12 -34.40
N SER A 1169 6.18 -13.78 -34.84
CA SER A 1169 6.36 -12.74 -35.86
C SER A 1169 5.66 -13.11 -37.16
N TRP A 1170 5.79 -14.35 -37.64
CA TRP A 1170 5.17 -14.84 -38.86
C TRP A 1170 3.63 -14.93 -38.75
N LEU A 1171 3.09 -15.46 -37.64
CA LEU A 1171 1.65 -15.53 -37.37
C LEU A 1171 1.04 -14.12 -37.12
N CYS A 1172 1.81 -13.18 -36.58
CA CYS A 1172 1.35 -11.81 -36.30
C CYS A 1172 1.60 -10.82 -37.45
N CYS A 1173 2.41 -11.15 -38.45
CA CYS A 1173 2.64 -10.29 -39.62
C CYS A 1173 1.37 -10.02 -40.45
N GLN A 1174 0.26 -10.74 -40.22
CA GLN A 1174 -1.04 -10.44 -40.85
C GLN A 1174 -2.01 -9.61 -39.98
N ARG A 1175 -1.70 -9.33 -38.70
CA ARG A 1175 -2.51 -8.43 -37.85
C ARG A 1175 -1.59 -7.66 -36.90
N ARG A 1176 -1.37 -6.36 -37.16
CA ARG A 1176 -0.78 -5.41 -36.19
C ARG A 1176 -1.58 -5.53 -34.88
N LYS A 1177 -1.05 -6.25 -33.89
CA LYS A 1177 -1.71 -6.41 -32.59
C LYS A 1177 -1.69 -5.05 -31.91
N VAL A 1178 -2.88 -4.52 -31.67
CA VAL A 1178 -3.11 -3.37 -30.81
C VAL A 1178 -2.44 -3.66 -29.45
N PRO A 1179 -1.65 -2.73 -28.89
CA PRO A 1179 -1.02 -2.92 -27.59
C PRO A 1179 -2.07 -3.24 -26.52
N LYS A 1180 -1.85 -4.28 -25.71
CA LYS A 1180 -2.83 -4.71 -24.68
C LYS A 1180 -3.02 -3.72 -23.54
N ALA A 1181 -2.03 -2.86 -23.29
CA ALA A 1181 -2.06 -1.92 -22.17
C ALA A 1181 -2.41 -0.52 -22.65
N ARG A 1182 -3.30 0.16 -21.91
CA ARG A 1182 -3.84 1.47 -22.27
C ARG A 1182 -2.77 2.54 -22.48
N TYR A 1183 -1.70 2.56 -21.68
CA TYR A 1183 -0.62 3.54 -21.85
C TYR A 1183 0.14 3.39 -23.18
N MET A 1184 0.26 2.18 -23.70
CA MET A 1184 0.93 1.94 -24.99
C MET A 1184 0.03 2.36 -26.15
N HIS A 1185 -1.29 2.13 -26.04
CA HIS A 1185 -2.27 2.63 -27.00
C HIS A 1185 -2.27 4.16 -27.03
N LEU A 1186 -2.27 4.78 -25.86
CA LEU A 1186 -2.23 6.23 -25.72
C LEU A 1186 -0.92 6.82 -26.24
N ALA A 1187 0.23 6.19 -25.97
CA ALA A 1187 1.51 6.63 -26.52
C ALA A 1187 1.55 6.55 -28.05
N GLN A 1188 0.95 5.50 -28.63
CA GLN A 1188 0.84 5.36 -30.07
C GLN A 1188 -0.11 6.41 -30.67
N GLU A 1189 -1.25 6.67 -30.04
CA GLU A 1189 -2.19 7.73 -30.43
C GLU A 1189 -1.49 9.09 -30.44
N LEU A 1190 -0.75 9.42 -29.38
CA LEU A 1190 -0.03 10.69 -29.27
C LEU A 1190 1.15 10.82 -30.24
N SER A 1191 1.78 9.70 -30.63
CA SER A 1191 2.87 9.74 -31.62
C SER A 1191 2.40 10.07 -33.05
N VAL A 1192 1.11 9.87 -33.32
CA VAL A 1192 0.49 10.12 -34.62
C VAL A 1192 -0.30 11.44 -34.62
N ASP A 1193 -0.59 12.00 -33.45
CA ASP A 1193 -1.32 13.25 -33.27
C ASP A 1193 -0.42 14.46 -33.64
N PRO A 1194 -0.72 15.18 -34.74
CA PRO A 1194 0.10 16.31 -35.19
C PRO A 1194 0.01 17.52 -34.25
N ASP A 1195 -1.03 17.59 -33.41
CA ASP A 1195 -1.24 18.68 -32.46
C ASP A 1195 -0.59 18.39 -31.09
N TRP A 1196 0.11 17.24 -30.96
CA TRP A 1196 0.78 16.81 -29.74
C TRP A 1196 2.29 16.59 -29.95
N PRO A 1197 3.18 17.05 -29.04
CA PRO A 1197 2.91 17.82 -27.82
C PRO A 1197 2.44 19.26 -28.13
N PRO A 1198 1.65 19.87 -27.23
CA PRO A 1198 1.15 21.23 -27.43
C PRO A 1198 2.30 22.24 -27.55
N LYS A 1199 2.23 23.10 -28.57
CA LYS A 1199 3.22 24.16 -28.80
C LYS A 1199 3.17 25.19 -27.66
N PRO A 1200 4.32 25.74 -27.22
CA PRO A 1200 4.34 26.78 -26.18
C PRO A 1200 3.51 28.00 -26.61
N LYS A 1201 2.84 28.65 -25.66
CA LYS A 1201 1.91 29.79 -25.87
C LYS A 1201 0.54 29.46 -26.48
N THR A 1202 0.23 28.18 -26.73
CA THR A 1202 -1.15 27.77 -27.01
C THR A 1202 -1.95 27.69 -25.70
N THR A 1203 -3.26 27.89 -25.78
CA THR A 1203 -4.19 27.76 -24.65
C THR A 1203 -5.22 26.71 -25.01
N THR A 1204 -5.43 25.71 -24.14
CA THR A 1204 -6.45 24.68 -24.32
C THR A 1204 -7.64 24.98 -23.41
N GLU A 1205 -8.83 25.17 -23.99
CA GLU A 1205 -10.06 25.45 -23.24
C GLU A 1205 -10.86 24.16 -22.99
N ALA A 1206 -11.56 24.10 -21.84
CA ALA A 1206 -12.44 22.98 -21.52
C ALA A 1206 -13.64 22.94 -22.48
N LYS A 1207 -14.03 21.74 -22.92
CA LYS A 1207 -15.27 21.57 -23.70
C LYS A 1207 -16.46 22.05 -22.84
N PRO A 1208 -17.37 22.86 -23.38
CA PRO A 1208 -18.58 23.24 -22.65
C PRO A 1208 -19.35 21.95 -22.27
N PRO A 1209 -19.95 21.88 -21.07
CA PRO A 1209 -20.78 20.74 -20.70
C PRO A 1209 -21.86 20.56 -21.76
N PRO A 1210 -22.22 19.31 -22.14
CA PRO A 1210 -23.29 19.10 -23.11
C PRO A 1210 -24.53 19.81 -22.58
N GLN A 1211 -24.97 20.84 -23.30
CA GLN A 1211 -26.22 21.53 -23.00
C GLN A 1211 -27.30 20.45 -22.96
N SER A 1212 -28.05 20.42 -21.87
CA SER A 1212 -29.26 19.63 -21.79
C SER A 1212 -30.22 20.15 -22.86
N GLU A 1213 -30.16 19.58 -24.06
CA GLU A 1213 -31.25 19.71 -25.02
C GLU A 1213 -32.46 19.08 -24.37
N ASN A 1214 -33.40 19.95 -24.01
CA ASN A 1214 -34.75 19.58 -23.63
C ASN A 1214 -35.36 18.70 -24.72
N GLY A 1215 -35.74 17.48 -24.35
CA GLY A 1215 -36.84 16.76 -24.96
C GLY A 1215 -36.61 16.15 -26.35
N SER A 1216 -36.05 14.94 -26.39
CA SER A 1216 -36.72 13.79 -27.03
C SER A 1216 -35.93 12.51 -26.76
N TYR A 1217 -36.56 11.57 -26.05
CA TYR A 1217 -36.04 10.23 -25.88
C TYR A 1217 -36.22 9.46 -27.19
N GLN A 1218 -35.14 9.22 -27.94
CA GLN A 1218 -35.10 8.12 -28.90
C GLN A 1218 -34.35 6.94 -28.26
N ILE A 1219 -35.13 5.89 -28.01
CA ILE A 1219 -34.66 4.56 -27.61
C ILE A 1219 -33.91 3.98 -28.81
N MET A 1220 -32.59 3.90 -28.74
CA MET A 1220 -31.83 2.93 -29.54
C MET A 1220 -31.49 1.74 -28.66
N ALA A 1221 -32.20 0.64 -28.90
CA ALA A 1221 -31.81 -0.68 -28.43
C ALA A 1221 -30.52 -1.10 -29.15
N ALA A 1222 -29.50 -1.48 -28.38
CA ALA A 1222 -28.31 -2.13 -28.90
C ALA A 1222 -28.43 -3.64 -28.64
N SER A 1223 -28.53 -4.38 -29.74
CA SER A 1223 -28.21 -5.80 -29.90
C SER A 1223 -26.76 -6.10 -29.54
#